data_AF-A0A9D5SYA2-F1
#
_entry.id   AF-A0A9D5SYA2-F1
#
_cell.length_a   1.000
_cell.length_b   1.000
_cell.length_c   1.000
_cell.angle_alpha   90.00
_cell.angle_beta   90.00
_cell.angle_gamma   90.00
#
_symmetry.space_group_name_H-M   'P 1'
#
loop_
_entity.id
_entity.type
_entity.pdbx_description
1 polymer ?
#
loop_
_entity_poly.entity_id
_entity_poly.type
_entity_poly.pdbx_seq_one_letter_code
_entity_poly.pdbx_strand_id
1 'polypeptide(L)'
;MNGGVDNKKKIGFESDDSQMPSAPDMLPSPQNKEKRESDKGLGVKLALLAGLILLNVYAVLCVNSAPLVNSFNIRNNSYELAPGTSKTIEADIGFSLPVIASGHEIEWNSSNPDILEIDENGCASALSEGSVTVSASILEGKFTSECLVMVKYIGTIEFSEPEVELGMGESMPVSWTGGNGVKFSSDDDSIVQVSQNGTLTANKVGSAKITVSSAGWIDGSCTVNVMSAPEQLVLDYEVFSMGLEEEYNIGVEAGEGASSSTYTYTSSDASVAKVDASGKITAVSKGTAQITVTAYNGASAAASVTVTDAPQKLTLASDSASIFSGQTVRIEPKVDTGAVAYKYTSSDEKIATVDSNGVVTGRGRGSAKITCESYNGLTAEFSVGVKIVNFTQKYSPKKLNDDIYYLAQSFPELITTEVVGKSELGKDLTMVKLGRGERIALIVAGFHSNEGTAVNFTMRCIEEYAAAYYSEDGMYGSYNMRKLLDKFTLYIVPLVNPDGLEIVNCDVLPPWTNGEEPESETQGVYWRDEYTANANGVNLNRNFPFRWDKTLTSTEGPHINLYKGETEGSESETQALIKLCSEHEFEWMFSMHVRGYFIFWRDEYSKTVPGDYDIAVRLRNVCGFKLLGPSKLKNLGGGFENWFRAEYDRPGFCIELIDPKYTKFVNENFERNVNWKRTKYTFIQGMMDK
;
A
#
# COMPACT_ATOMS: atom_id res chain seq x y z
N MET A 1 42.80 9.05 43.51
CA MET A 1 42.74 7.67 44.03
C MET A 1 42.19 6.84 42.86
N ASN A 2 43.02 6.04 42.19
CA ASN A 2 43.48 4.68 42.56
C ASN A 2 42.32 3.68 42.44
N GLY A 3 42.37 2.62 41.62
CA GLY A 3 43.35 2.18 40.61
C GLY A 3 42.68 1.10 39.72
N GLY A 4 43.28 0.52 38.68
CA GLY A 4 44.69 0.49 38.25
C GLY A 4 45.24 -0.95 38.21
N VAL A 5 46.36 -1.17 37.48
CA VAL A 5 47.19 -2.41 37.37
C VAL A 5 46.65 -3.50 36.41
N ASP A 6 47.39 -4.11 35.47
CA ASP A 6 48.61 -3.84 34.65
C ASP A 6 48.64 -4.97 33.53
N ASN A 7 49.56 -5.21 32.58
CA ASN A 7 50.95 -4.79 32.35
C ASN A 7 51.41 -4.93 30.86
N LYS A 8 52.18 -3.94 30.39
CA LYS A 8 53.51 -3.93 29.68
C LYS A 8 54.00 -5.21 28.93
N LYS A 9 54.82 -5.15 27.85
CA LYS A 9 55.53 -4.08 27.08
C LYS A 9 55.90 -4.67 25.67
N LYS A 10 56.03 -3.93 24.55
CA LYS A 10 57.03 -2.88 24.15
C LYS A 10 58.45 -3.49 24.01
N ILE A 11 59.37 -3.14 23.10
CA ILE A 11 59.76 -1.89 22.37
C ILE A 11 60.49 -2.33 21.06
N GLY A 12 60.61 -1.61 19.91
CA GLY A 12 60.12 -0.31 19.42
C GLY A 12 61.21 0.53 18.71
N PHE A 13 60.82 1.50 17.84
CA PHE A 13 61.64 2.61 17.23
C PHE A 13 62.71 2.20 16.18
N GLU A 14 63.19 3.06 15.24
CA GLU A 14 62.94 4.50 14.96
C GLU A 14 63.03 4.83 13.43
N SER A 15 63.11 6.12 13.06
CA SER A 15 62.87 6.73 11.73
C SER A 15 64.08 6.90 10.78
N ASP A 16 63.84 7.25 9.50
CA ASP A 16 64.25 8.51 8.80
C ASP A 16 64.43 8.41 7.25
N ASP A 17 64.50 9.58 6.60
CA ASP A 17 64.53 9.82 5.14
C ASP A 17 65.83 9.41 4.40
N SER A 18 65.75 9.15 3.08
CA SER A 18 66.27 10.09 2.03
C SER A 18 66.45 9.54 0.59
N GLN A 19 66.02 10.38 -0.37
CA GLN A 19 66.56 10.70 -1.71
C GLN A 19 67.03 9.65 -2.78
N MET A 20 66.63 9.96 -4.02
CA MET A 20 67.14 9.54 -5.35
C MET A 20 68.66 9.85 -5.57
N PRO A 21 69.41 9.38 -6.62
CA PRO A 21 68.95 9.32 -8.03
C PRO A 21 69.62 8.37 -9.10
N SER A 22 69.02 8.39 -10.31
CA SER A 22 69.62 8.30 -11.67
C SER A 22 70.21 6.97 -12.23
N ALA A 23 70.00 6.78 -13.54
CA ALA A 23 70.61 5.75 -14.42
C ALA A 23 71.86 6.30 -15.16
N PRO A 24 72.59 5.50 -16.00
CA PRO A 24 72.22 5.48 -17.44
C PRO A 24 72.61 4.21 -18.29
N ASP A 25 71.79 3.96 -19.32
CA ASP A 25 72.08 3.57 -20.74
C ASP A 25 73.08 2.48 -21.26
N MET A 26 72.59 1.86 -22.37
CA MET A 26 73.28 1.51 -23.65
C MET A 26 73.79 0.07 -24.00
N LEU A 27 73.65 -0.19 -25.31
CA LEU A 27 73.91 -1.37 -26.19
C LEU A 27 75.42 -1.55 -26.55
N PRO A 28 75.92 -2.64 -27.25
CA PRO A 28 75.33 -3.28 -28.44
C PRO A 28 75.66 -4.79 -28.75
N SER A 29 75.29 -5.24 -29.97
CA SER A 29 75.65 -6.53 -30.61
C SER A 29 76.92 -6.42 -31.50
N PRO A 30 77.43 -7.52 -32.14
CA PRO A 30 77.04 -7.82 -33.53
C PRO A 30 77.10 -9.35 -33.91
N GLN A 31 77.44 -9.70 -35.18
CA GLN A 31 77.05 -10.93 -35.89
C GLN A 31 78.21 -11.81 -36.48
N ASN A 32 77.88 -13.04 -36.91
CA ASN A 32 78.30 -13.72 -38.17
C ASN A 32 79.79 -14.02 -38.52
N LYS A 33 80.19 -15.31 -38.69
CA LYS A 33 80.41 -15.98 -40.03
C LYS A 33 81.04 -17.41 -40.04
N GLU A 34 80.40 -18.28 -40.83
CA GLU A 34 80.87 -19.31 -41.80
C GLU A 34 82.24 -20.08 -41.77
N LYS A 35 82.11 -21.40 -42.05
CA LYS A 35 82.87 -22.29 -43.01
C LYS A 35 84.23 -22.97 -42.67
N ARG A 36 84.25 -24.32 -42.82
CA ARG A 36 85.10 -25.25 -43.66
C ARG A 36 86.66 -25.16 -43.58
N GLU A 37 87.52 -26.16 -43.87
CA GLU A 37 87.57 -27.64 -44.15
C GLU A 37 89.08 -28.04 -44.23
N SER A 38 89.61 -29.28 -44.18
CA SER A 38 89.15 -30.67 -43.98
C SER A 38 90.29 -31.59 -43.44
N ASP A 39 89.97 -32.89 -43.22
CA ASP A 39 90.85 -34.08 -43.28
C ASP A 39 91.89 -34.47 -42.19
N LYS A 40 92.12 -35.80 -42.12
CA LYS A 40 93.09 -36.58 -41.31
C LYS A 40 92.86 -36.54 -39.78
N GLY A 41 92.34 -37.58 -39.12
CA GLY A 41 91.87 -38.88 -39.60
C GLY A 41 92.85 -40.05 -39.44
N LEU A 42 93.05 -40.55 -38.22
CA LEU A 42 93.42 -41.97 -37.99
C LEU A 42 93.07 -42.55 -36.60
N GLY A 43 92.91 -41.73 -35.54
CA GLY A 43 92.65 -42.24 -34.17
C GLY A 43 91.25 -42.82 -33.91
N VAL A 44 90.27 -42.59 -34.79
CA VAL A 44 88.84 -42.75 -34.48
C VAL A 44 88.29 -44.16 -34.77
N LYS A 45 89.00 -45.00 -35.54
CA LYS A 45 88.43 -46.22 -36.14
C LYS A 45 88.51 -47.53 -35.34
N LEU A 46 89.02 -47.54 -34.09
CA LEU A 46 88.94 -48.74 -33.22
C LEU A 46 88.10 -48.55 -31.94
N ALA A 47 87.95 -47.33 -31.40
CA ALA A 47 87.09 -47.10 -30.24
C ALA A 47 85.59 -47.29 -30.57
N LEU A 48 85.18 -46.94 -31.80
CA LEU A 48 83.78 -46.96 -32.24
C LEU A 48 83.15 -48.35 -32.38
N LEU A 49 83.95 -49.42 -32.55
CA LEU A 49 83.41 -50.76 -32.80
C LEU A 49 82.95 -51.47 -31.51
N ALA A 50 83.54 -51.13 -30.35
CA ALA A 50 83.09 -51.65 -29.05
C ALA A 50 81.84 -50.91 -28.53
N GLY A 51 81.74 -49.60 -28.76
CA GLY A 51 80.60 -48.79 -28.31
C GLY A 51 79.28 -49.15 -29.01
N LEU A 52 79.32 -49.45 -30.32
CA LEU A 52 78.09 -49.73 -31.09
C LEU A 52 77.35 -51.00 -30.66
N ILE A 53 78.02 -51.99 -30.05
CA ILE A 53 77.38 -53.25 -29.66
C ILE A 53 76.58 -53.10 -28.36
N LEU A 54 77.06 -52.28 -27.41
CA LEU A 54 76.32 -51.97 -26.19
C LEU A 54 75.15 -51.00 -26.42
N LEU A 55 75.29 -50.03 -27.33
CA LEU A 55 74.23 -49.07 -27.63
C LEU A 55 73.00 -49.73 -28.29
N ASN A 56 73.22 -50.71 -29.18
CA ASN A 56 72.13 -51.36 -29.92
C ASN A 56 71.29 -52.34 -29.08
N VAL A 57 71.77 -52.81 -27.91
CA VAL A 57 70.94 -53.61 -27.00
C VAL A 57 69.97 -52.74 -26.19
N TYR A 58 70.37 -51.50 -25.84
CA TYR A 58 69.47 -50.53 -25.20
C TYR A 58 68.47 -49.93 -26.21
N ALA A 59 68.92 -49.59 -27.42
CA ALA A 59 68.06 -48.98 -28.44
C ALA A 59 66.90 -49.90 -28.91
N VAL A 60 67.13 -51.21 -28.99
CA VAL A 60 66.13 -52.18 -29.49
C VAL A 60 65.04 -52.52 -28.45
N LEU A 61 65.23 -52.16 -27.17
CA LEU A 61 64.21 -52.35 -26.11
C LEU A 61 63.30 -51.14 -25.88
N CYS A 62 63.57 -49.99 -26.53
CA CYS A 62 62.76 -48.76 -26.38
C CYS A 62 61.97 -48.38 -27.65
N VAL A 63 61.74 -49.32 -28.57
CA VAL A 63 60.96 -49.10 -29.81
C VAL A 63 59.84 -50.14 -29.93
N ASN A 64 58.83 -50.02 -29.05
CA ASN A 64 57.44 -50.46 -29.29
C ASN A 64 56.45 -50.18 -28.13
N SER A 65 56.91 -49.70 -26.98
CA SER A 65 56.01 -49.10 -25.97
C SER A 65 55.80 -47.62 -26.27
N ALA A 66 54.55 -47.23 -26.57
CA ALA A 66 54.14 -45.83 -26.43
C ALA A 66 54.41 -45.34 -25.00
N PRO A 67 54.67 -44.03 -24.77
CA PRO A 67 54.94 -43.52 -23.43
C PRO A 67 53.75 -43.81 -22.51
N LEU A 68 54.00 -44.63 -21.48
CA LEU A 68 53.00 -44.94 -20.47
C LEU A 68 52.80 -43.74 -19.56
N VAL A 69 51.79 -42.95 -19.89
CA VAL A 69 51.14 -42.01 -18.97
C VAL A 69 50.75 -42.81 -17.72
N ASN A 70 51.17 -42.32 -16.55
CA ASN A 70 50.91 -42.97 -15.26
C ASN A 70 49.97 -42.17 -14.36
N SER A 71 49.72 -40.91 -14.71
CA SER A 71 48.80 -40.02 -14.02
C SER A 71 48.43 -38.85 -14.93
N PHE A 72 47.21 -38.32 -14.77
CA PHE A 72 46.73 -37.11 -15.43
C PHE A 72 45.77 -36.43 -14.47
N ASN A 73 46.04 -35.17 -14.10
CA ASN A 73 45.23 -34.47 -13.10
C ASN A 73 45.13 -32.97 -13.46
N ILE A 74 43.93 -32.40 -13.34
CA ILE A 74 43.74 -30.95 -13.27
C ILE A 74 44.38 -30.44 -11.97
N ARG A 75 45.11 -29.32 -12.01
CA ARG A 75 45.96 -28.84 -10.89
C ARG A 75 45.23 -28.50 -9.60
N ASN A 76 43.93 -28.20 -9.68
CA ASN A 76 43.09 -27.92 -8.52
C ASN A 76 41.76 -28.66 -8.66
N ASN A 77 41.28 -29.25 -7.57
CA ASN A 77 40.01 -29.99 -7.54
C ASN A 77 38.78 -29.07 -7.71
N SER A 78 38.94 -27.76 -7.46
CA SER A 78 37.87 -26.77 -7.62
C SER A 78 38.40 -25.38 -7.94
N TYR A 79 37.56 -24.58 -8.61
CA TYR A 79 37.80 -23.17 -8.91
C TYR A 79 36.55 -22.33 -8.57
N GLU A 80 36.76 -21.09 -8.14
CA GLU A 80 35.70 -20.08 -8.03
C GLU A 80 35.99 -18.96 -9.05
N LEU A 81 35.02 -18.66 -9.91
CA LEU A 81 35.02 -17.57 -10.89
C LEU A 81 33.77 -16.69 -10.67
N ALA A 82 33.75 -15.50 -11.28
CA ALA A 82 32.57 -14.65 -11.32
C ALA A 82 32.10 -14.41 -12.78
N PRO A 83 30.80 -14.20 -13.03
CA PRO A 83 30.28 -13.99 -14.40
C PRO A 83 31.01 -12.86 -15.15
N GLY A 84 31.36 -13.09 -16.42
CA GLY A 84 32.14 -12.16 -17.23
C GLY A 84 33.64 -12.15 -16.93
N THR A 85 34.16 -13.14 -16.19
CA THR A 85 35.60 -13.35 -15.96
C THR A 85 36.07 -14.68 -16.56
N SER A 86 37.37 -14.78 -16.87
CA SER A 86 37.97 -16.03 -17.37
C SER A 86 39.27 -16.39 -16.65
N LYS A 87 39.62 -17.68 -16.68
CA LYS A 87 40.80 -18.24 -16.04
C LYS A 87 41.24 -19.52 -16.75
N THR A 88 42.53 -19.64 -17.06
CA THR A 88 43.08 -20.90 -17.56
C THR A 88 43.05 -21.97 -16.46
N ILE A 89 42.43 -23.10 -16.76
CA ILE A 89 42.48 -24.33 -15.98
C ILE A 89 43.62 -25.17 -16.56
N GLU A 90 44.54 -25.60 -15.70
CA GLU A 90 45.74 -26.32 -16.10
C GLU A 90 45.68 -27.78 -15.65
N ALA A 91 46.27 -28.70 -16.43
CA ALA A 91 46.39 -30.10 -16.09
C ALA A 91 47.81 -30.63 -16.32
N ASP A 92 48.28 -31.51 -15.45
CA ASP A 92 49.62 -32.11 -15.49
C ASP A 92 49.56 -33.58 -15.93
N ILE A 93 50.44 -33.94 -16.88
CA ILE A 93 50.59 -35.31 -17.41
C ILE A 93 51.86 -35.94 -16.82
N GLY A 94 51.70 -37.02 -16.05
CA GLY A 94 52.79 -37.80 -15.49
C GLY A 94 53.23 -38.93 -16.43
N PHE A 95 54.53 -39.03 -16.69
CA PHE A 95 55.14 -40.07 -17.52
C PHE A 95 56.05 -40.98 -16.69
N SER A 96 56.08 -42.28 -17.03
CA SER A 96 56.86 -43.28 -16.27
C SER A 96 58.37 -43.30 -16.58
N LEU A 97 58.84 -42.59 -17.61
CA LEU A 97 60.24 -42.52 -18.04
C LEU A 97 60.56 -41.13 -18.62
N PRO A 98 61.84 -40.67 -18.57
CA PRO A 98 62.25 -39.39 -19.14
C PRO A 98 62.27 -39.46 -20.68
N VAL A 99 61.18 -39.00 -21.30
CA VAL A 99 60.99 -38.90 -22.74
C VAL A 99 60.56 -37.47 -23.08
N ILE A 100 60.98 -36.95 -24.25
CA ILE A 100 60.48 -35.67 -24.76
C ILE A 100 59.01 -35.89 -25.19
N ALA A 101 58.07 -35.43 -24.36
CA ALA A 101 56.64 -35.58 -24.62
C ALA A 101 56.20 -34.73 -25.81
N SER A 102 55.92 -35.37 -26.95
CA SER A 102 55.41 -34.72 -28.15
C SER A 102 53.88 -34.78 -28.22
N GLY A 103 53.21 -33.67 -27.90
CA GLY A 103 51.83 -33.39 -28.31
C GLY A 103 50.79 -34.44 -27.92
N HIS A 104 50.46 -34.52 -26.64
CA HIS A 104 49.13 -34.99 -26.23
C HIS A 104 48.22 -33.77 -26.13
N GLU A 105 47.35 -33.62 -27.11
CA GLU A 105 46.28 -32.63 -27.12
C GLU A 105 45.30 -32.95 -25.99
N ILE A 106 44.84 -31.93 -25.26
CA ILE A 106 43.92 -32.08 -24.13
C ILE A 106 42.53 -31.69 -24.62
N GLU A 107 41.62 -32.64 -24.61
CA GLU A 107 40.20 -32.43 -24.88
C GLU A 107 39.57 -31.82 -23.62
N TRP A 108 39.20 -30.54 -23.66
CA TRP A 108 38.47 -29.88 -22.58
C TRP A 108 36.97 -29.88 -22.84
N ASN A 109 36.17 -30.07 -21.79
CA ASN A 109 34.71 -30.03 -21.85
C ASN A 109 34.11 -29.49 -20.54
N SER A 110 33.02 -28.72 -20.67
CA SER A 110 32.21 -28.24 -19.54
C SER A 110 30.91 -29.03 -19.46
N SER A 111 30.47 -29.39 -18.25
CA SER A 111 29.17 -30.05 -18.05
C SER A 111 27.96 -29.15 -18.35
N ASN A 112 28.16 -27.83 -18.41
CA ASN A 112 27.15 -26.89 -18.91
C ASN A 112 27.81 -25.60 -19.47
N PRO A 113 27.97 -25.49 -20.81
CA PRO A 113 28.48 -24.28 -21.47
C PRO A 113 27.75 -22.99 -21.09
N ASP A 114 26.43 -23.03 -20.86
CA ASP A 114 25.61 -21.85 -20.53
C ASP A 114 26.00 -21.18 -19.19
N ILE A 115 26.67 -21.93 -18.31
CA ILE A 115 27.25 -21.45 -17.05
C ILE A 115 28.72 -21.08 -17.26
N LEU A 116 29.47 -21.92 -17.98
CA LEU A 116 30.89 -21.73 -18.24
C LEU A 116 31.33 -22.48 -19.50
N GLU A 117 31.89 -21.74 -20.46
CA GLU A 117 32.59 -22.28 -21.62
C GLU A 117 34.07 -22.58 -21.28
N ILE A 118 34.72 -23.46 -22.05
CA ILE A 118 36.16 -23.71 -21.97
C ILE A 118 36.71 -24.02 -23.37
N ASP A 119 37.86 -23.43 -23.71
CA ASP A 119 38.50 -23.62 -25.02
C ASP A 119 39.54 -24.76 -25.05
N GLU A 120 40.10 -25.02 -26.24
CA GLU A 120 41.17 -26.00 -26.49
C GLU A 120 42.45 -25.75 -25.66
N ASN A 121 42.66 -24.53 -25.15
CA ASN A 121 43.79 -24.13 -24.32
C ASN A 121 43.48 -24.22 -22.81
N GLY A 122 42.28 -24.69 -22.43
CA GLY A 122 41.81 -24.73 -21.05
C GLY A 122 41.35 -23.38 -20.49
N CYS A 123 41.12 -22.37 -21.33
CA CYS A 123 40.64 -21.05 -20.93
C CYS A 123 39.15 -21.10 -20.57
N ALA A 124 38.85 -21.28 -19.29
CA ALA A 124 37.49 -21.31 -18.77
C ALA A 124 36.91 -19.90 -18.66
N SER A 125 35.77 -19.64 -19.30
CA SER A 125 35.08 -18.35 -19.32
C SER A 125 33.71 -18.47 -18.66
N ALA A 126 33.54 -17.80 -17.52
CA ALA A 126 32.32 -17.87 -16.72
C ALA A 126 31.23 -16.94 -17.27
N LEU A 127 30.06 -17.50 -17.59
CA LEU A 127 28.97 -16.79 -18.27
C LEU A 127 27.82 -16.41 -17.34
N SER A 128 27.35 -17.35 -16.49
CA SER A 128 26.21 -17.15 -15.58
C SER A 128 26.43 -17.84 -14.23
N GLU A 129 25.68 -17.46 -13.19
CA GLU A 129 25.82 -18.04 -11.85
C GLU A 129 25.37 -19.51 -11.81
N GLY A 130 26.17 -20.37 -11.18
CA GLY A 130 25.91 -21.80 -11.10
C GLY A 130 27.14 -22.62 -10.73
N SER A 131 27.07 -23.93 -10.98
CA SER A 131 28.19 -24.85 -10.75
C SER A 131 28.28 -25.86 -11.89
N VAL A 132 29.49 -26.08 -12.41
CA VAL A 132 29.78 -27.07 -13.46
C VAL A 132 30.92 -27.99 -13.06
N THR A 133 30.96 -29.17 -13.65
CA THR A 133 32.17 -29.98 -13.73
C THR A 133 32.90 -29.61 -15.01
N VAL A 134 34.16 -29.20 -14.91
CA VAL A 134 35.07 -29.15 -16.06
C VAL A 134 35.86 -30.46 -16.09
N SER A 135 35.74 -31.17 -17.20
CA SER A 135 36.44 -32.42 -17.50
C SER A 135 37.54 -32.18 -18.53
N ALA A 136 38.71 -32.77 -18.31
CA ALA A 136 39.79 -32.87 -19.28
C ALA A 136 40.00 -34.35 -19.65
N SER A 137 40.32 -34.64 -20.91
CA SER A 137 40.75 -35.97 -21.35
C SER A 137 41.95 -35.95 -22.29
N ILE A 138 42.71 -37.06 -22.28
CA ILE A 138 43.80 -37.34 -23.22
C ILE A 138 43.72 -38.78 -23.73
N LEU A 139 44.34 -39.03 -24.89
CA LEU A 139 44.45 -40.35 -25.51
C LEU A 139 43.11 -41.04 -25.78
N GLU A 140 42.14 -40.32 -26.37
CA GLU A 140 40.78 -40.80 -26.67
C GLU A 140 40.03 -41.23 -25.37
N GLY A 141 39.96 -40.33 -24.38
CA GLY A 141 39.28 -40.60 -23.11
C GLY A 141 39.92 -41.64 -22.18
N LYS A 142 41.11 -42.18 -22.50
CA LYS A 142 41.76 -43.24 -21.68
C LYS A 142 42.27 -42.75 -20.33
N PHE A 143 42.56 -41.46 -20.22
CA PHE A 143 42.79 -40.77 -18.95
C PHE A 143 41.88 -39.54 -18.90
N THR A 144 41.15 -39.39 -17.81
CA THR A 144 40.27 -38.25 -17.54
C THR A 144 40.62 -37.63 -16.19
N SER A 145 40.35 -36.34 -16.05
CA SER A 145 40.36 -35.64 -14.77
C SER A 145 39.24 -34.62 -14.74
N GLU A 146 38.65 -34.41 -13.57
CA GLU A 146 37.52 -33.49 -13.37
C GLU A 146 37.81 -32.50 -12.24
N CYS A 147 37.25 -31.30 -12.34
CA CYS A 147 37.25 -30.31 -11.27
C CYS A 147 35.89 -29.57 -11.22
N LEU A 148 35.50 -29.11 -10.03
CA LEU A 148 34.27 -28.35 -9.84
C LEU A 148 34.54 -26.85 -10.03
N VAL A 149 33.87 -26.20 -10.98
CA VAL A 149 33.92 -24.74 -11.09
C VAL A 149 32.60 -24.16 -10.61
N MET A 150 32.65 -23.39 -9.53
CA MET A 150 31.53 -22.57 -9.08
C MET A 150 31.67 -21.17 -9.69
N VAL A 151 30.62 -20.72 -10.37
CA VAL A 151 30.51 -19.35 -10.86
C VAL A 151 29.54 -18.62 -9.96
N LYS A 152 29.97 -17.51 -9.34
CA LYS A 152 29.15 -16.75 -8.38
C LYS A 152 29.37 -15.26 -8.50
N TYR A 153 28.32 -14.46 -8.32
CA TYR A 153 28.46 -13.00 -8.23
C TYR A 153 29.20 -12.56 -6.95
N ILE A 154 30.03 -11.53 -7.10
CA ILE A 154 30.83 -10.88 -6.05
C ILE A 154 29.96 -9.92 -5.22
N GLY A 155 28.95 -9.33 -5.85
CA GLY A 155 27.99 -8.39 -5.26
C GLY A 155 26.99 -7.89 -6.32
N THR A 156 26.18 -6.90 -5.94
CA THR A 156 25.24 -6.20 -6.84
C THR A 156 25.61 -4.72 -6.96
N ILE A 157 25.25 -4.10 -8.07
CA ILE A 157 25.36 -2.65 -8.27
C ILE A 157 23.98 -2.04 -7.98
N GLU A 158 23.93 -1.06 -7.07
CA GLU A 158 22.69 -0.41 -6.66
C GLU A 158 22.78 1.09 -6.90
N PHE A 159 21.86 1.66 -7.66
CA PHE A 159 21.70 3.12 -7.77
C PHE A 159 21.21 3.70 -6.45
N SER A 160 21.62 4.93 -6.14
CA SER A 160 21.07 5.68 -5.00
C SER A 160 19.59 6.02 -5.19
N GLU A 161 19.19 6.35 -6.42
CA GLU A 161 17.80 6.55 -6.83
C GLU A 161 17.49 5.53 -7.96
N PRO A 162 16.57 4.57 -7.78
CA PRO A 162 16.25 3.55 -8.78
C PRO A 162 15.28 4.06 -9.88
N GLU A 163 14.67 5.22 -9.67
CA GLU A 163 13.83 5.93 -10.63
C GLU A 163 14.10 7.43 -10.52
N VAL A 164 14.21 8.11 -11.66
CA VAL A 164 14.54 9.54 -11.78
C VAL A 164 13.58 10.19 -12.78
N GLU A 165 13.17 11.43 -12.51
CA GLU A 165 12.45 12.26 -13.48
C GLU A 165 13.33 13.44 -13.92
N LEU A 166 13.33 13.78 -15.21
CA LEU A 166 14.11 14.89 -15.79
C LEU A 166 13.28 15.70 -16.78
N GLY A 167 13.54 17.01 -16.87
CA GLY A 167 13.02 17.83 -17.96
C GLY A 167 13.74 17.55 -19.28
N MET A 168 13.04 17.63 -20.42
CA MET A 168 13.67 17.49 -21.75
C MET A 168 14.78 18.55 -21.95
N GLY A 169 16.00 18.10 -22.21
CA GLY A 169 17.21 18.92 -22.31
C GLY A 169 17.98 19.09 -20.99
N GLU A 170 17.53 18.50 -19.88
CA GLU A 170 18.25 18.51 -18.60
C GLU A 170 19.35 17.45 -18.56
N SER A 171 20.41 17.71 -17.79
CA SER A 171 21.47 16.75 -17.49
C SER A 171 21.72 16.64 -15.99
N MET A 172 21.80 15.41 -15.47
CA MET A 172 21.96 15.14 -14.03
C MET A 172 22.98 14.02 -13.78
N PRO A 173 23.92 14.16 -12.83
CA PRO A 173 24.76 13.04 -12.39
C PRO A 173 23.97 12.08 -11.50
N VAL A 174 24.08 10.78 -11.76
CA VAL A 174 23.52 9.71 -10.92
C VAL A 174 24.61 9.05 -10.07
N SER A 175 24.24 8.63 -8.86
CA SER A 175 25.12 7.95 -7.90
C SER A 175 24.75 6.47 -7.76
N TRP A 176 25.74 5.62 -7.47
CA TRP A 176 25.56 4.18 -7.30
C TRP A 176 26.58 3.63 -6.30
N THR A 177 26.35 2.40 -5.85
CA THR A 177 27.28 1.61 -5.04
C THR A 177 27.57 0.27 -5.72
N GLY A 178 28.71 -0.35 -5.39
CA GLY A 178 29.15 -1.59 -6.03
C GLY A 178 29.82 -1.40 -7.40
N GLY A 179 30.43 -2.48 -7.90
CA GLY A 179 31.13 -2.52 -9.18
C GLY A 179 32.54 -1.91 -9.17
N ASN A 180 33.42 -2.42 -10.01
CA ASN A 180 34.74 -1.84 -10.30
C ASN A 180 34.86 -1.56 -11.80
N GLY A 181 35.31 -0.36 -12.19
CA GLY A 181 35.46 0.02 -13.61
C GLY A 181 34.15 -0.13 -14.40
N VAL A 182 33.06 0.39 -13.83
CA VAL A 182 31.69 0.19 -14.34
C VAL A 182 31.50 0.72 -15.77
N LYS A 183 30.52 0.17 -16.47
CA LYS A 183 30.05 0.66 -17.78
C LYS A 183 28.57 0.99 -17.73
N PHE A 184 28.20 2.15 -18.26
CA PHE A 184 26.83 2.59 -18.42
C PHE A 184 26.30 2.28 -19.82
N SER A 185 25.00 2.01 -19.92
CA SER A 185 24.26 1.91 -21.19
C SER A 185 22.80 2.32 -21.00
N SER A 186 22.22 3.01 -21.98
CA SER A 186 20.78 3.21 -22.11
C SER A 186 20.16 2.11 -22.99
N ASP A 187 18.87 1.82 -22.83
CA ASP A 187 18.10 1.03 -23.79
C ASP A 187 17.51 1.89 -24.94
N ASP A 188 17.34 3.20 -24.73
CA ASP A 188 17.02 4.19 -25.77
C ASP A 188 17.80 5.51 -25.57
N ASP A 189 18.98 5.62 -26.19
CA ASP A 189 19.80 6.83 -26.27
C ASP A 189 19.08 8.03 -26.97
N SER A 190 17.96 7.80 -27.67
CA SER A 190 17.13 8.87 -28.22
C SER A 190 16.21 9.51 -27.18
N ILE A 191 15.97 8.84 -26.04
CA ILE A 191 15.20 9.32 -24.89
C ILE A 191 16.15 9.84 -23.81
N VAL A 192 17.10 9.02 -23.34
CA VAL A 192 18.17 9.43 -22.39
C VAL A 192 19.51 8.85 -22.80
N GLN A 193 20.52 9.71 -22.93
CA GLN A 193 21.93 9.29 -23.02
C GLN A 193 22.58 9.27 -21.64
N VAL A 194 23.60 8.43 -21.48
CA VAL A 194 24.41 8.35 -20.25
C VAL A 194 25.90 8.36 -20.56
N SER A 195 26.65 9.20 -19.85
CA SER A 195 28.10 9.33 -20.00
C SER A 195 28.87 8.22 -19.26
N GLN A 196 30.16 8.05 -19.59
CA GLN A 196 31.06 7.13 -18.90
C GLN A 196 31.25 7.43 -17.40
N ASN A 197 30.90 8.65 -16.96
CA ASN A 197 30.98 9.07 -15.56
C ASN A 197 29.60 9.14 -14.86
N GLY A 198 28.56 8.53 -15.45
CA GLY A 198 27.22 8.51 -14.87
C GLY A 198 26.48 9.85 -14.93
N THR A 199 26.71 10.68 -15.96
CA THR A 199 25.86 11.85 -16.22
C THR A 199 24.80 11.50 -17.25
N LEU A 200 23.53 11.63 -16.86
CA LEU A 200 22.38 11.52 -17.73
C LEU A 200 22.21 12.79 -18.55
N THR A 201 21.66 12.66 -19.77
CA THR A 201 21.13 13.76 -20.58
C THR A 201 19.79 13.35 -21.17
N ALA A 202 18.73 14.06 -20.79
CA ALA A 202 17.38 13.85 -21.27
C ALA A 202 17.20 14.47 -22.67
N ASN A 203 17.00 13.66 -23.70
CA ASN A 203 16.95 14.10 -25.09
C ASN A 203 15.53 14.33 -25.61
N LYS A 204 14.55 13.58 -25.10
CA LYS A 204 13.19 13.49 -25.65
C LYS A 204 12.23 12.89 -24.63
N VAL A 205 10.99 13.39 -24.59
CA VAL A 205 9.92 12.86 -23.73
C VAL A 205 9.70 11.36 -23.94
N GLY A 206 9.65 10.60 -22.85
CA GLY A 206 9.57 9.13 -22.85
C GLY A 206 10.12 8.52 -21.55
N SER A 207 10.37 7.21 -21.55
CA SER A 207 11.06 6.50 -20.47
C SER A 207 12.18 5.66 -21.07
N ALA A 208 13.35 5.65 -20.41
CA ALA A 208 14.48 4.79 -20.75
C ALA A 208 15.08 4.14 -19.49
N LYS A 209 15.64 2.95 -19.62
CA LYS A 209 16.30 2.20 -18.55
C LYS A 209 17.82 2.31 -18.69
N ILE A 210 18.43 3.02 -17.74
CA ILE A 210 19.89 3.11 -17.62
C ILE A 210 20.39 1.90 -16.83
N THR A 211 21.36 1.18 -17.39
CA THR A 211 21.96 -0.02 -16.78
C THR A 211 23.44 0.21 -16.52
N VAL A 212 23.95 -0.33 -15.41
CA VAL A 212 25.34 -0.22 -14.95
C VAL A 212 25.90 -1.61 -14.72
N SER A 213 26.95 -1.95 -15.45
CA SER A 213 27.56 -3.28 -15.44
C SER A 213 29.02 -3.27 -14.96
N SER A 214 29.44 -4.37 -14.34
CA SER A 214 30.83 -4.63 -13.95
C SER A 214 31.11 -6.13 -13.92
N ALA A 215 32.30 -6.56 -14.37
CA ALA A 215 32.65 -7.97 -14.42
C ALA A 215 32.61 -8.60 -13.01
N GLY A 216 31.82 -9.67 -12.87
CA GLY A 216 31.58 -10.37 -11.62
C GLY A 216 30.49 -9.78 -10.72
N TRP A 217 29.77 -8.74 -11.14
CA TRP A 217 28.68 -8.11 -10.37
C TRP A 217 27.32 -8.36 -11.04
N ILE A 218 26.25 -8.32 -10.24
CA ILE A 218 24.88 -8.21 -10.76
C ILE A 218 24.67 -6.76 -11.20
N ASP A 219 24.27 -6.56 -12.45
CA ASP A 219 24.05 -5.24 -13.04
C ASP A 219 22.95 -4.46 -12.31
N GLY A 220 23.20 -3.17 -12.09
CA GLY A 220 22.26 -2.24 -11.48
C GLY A 220 21.47 -1.47 -12.54
N SER A 221 20.27 -1.01 -12.22
CA SER A 221 19.47 -0.21 -13.16
C SER A 221 18.63 0.89 -12.53
N CYS A 222 18.51 2.00 -13.26
CA CYS A 222 17.67 3.15 -12.96
C CYS A 222 16.68 3.36 -14.11
N THR A 223 15.39 3.52 -13.80
CA THR A 223 14.41 4.04 -14.77
C THR A 223 14.56 5.56 -14.84
N VAL A 224 14.48 6.15 -16.03
CA VAL A 224 14.54 7.61 -16.21
C VAL A 224 13.35 8.06 -17.05
N ASN A 225 12.43 8.76 -16.42
CA ASN A 225 11.26 9.37 -17.03
C ASN A 225 11.61 10.78 -17.51
N VAL A 226 11.55 11.02 -18.82
CA VAL A 226 11.76 12.35 -19.40
C VAL A 226 10.41 12.99 -19.65
N MET A 227 10.18 14.12 -18.98
CA MET A 227 8.98 14.95 -19.09
C MET A 227 9.26 16.16 -19.99
N SER A 228 8.23 16.99 -20.22
CA SER A 228 8.41 18.24 -20.97
C SER A 228 9.40 19.16 -20.26
N ALA A 229 10.08 20.01 -21.02
CA ALA A 229 10.83 21.13 -20.42
C ALA A 229 9.83 22.14 -19.81
N PRO A 230 10.12 22.78 -18.66
CA PRO A 230 9.22 23.77 -18.08
C PRO A 230 9.05 24.97 -19.02
N GLU A 231 7.82 25.36 -19.37
CA GLU A 231 7.58 26.63 -20.09
C GLU A 231 7.53 27.82 -19.13
N GLN A 232 7.00 27.60 -17.93
CA GLN A 232 6.93 28.55 -16.82
C GLN A 232 7.06 27.75 -15.51
N LEU A 233 7.40 28.42 -14.41
CA LEU A 233 7.37 27.81 -13.07
C LEU A 233 6.17 28.33 -12.29
N VAL A 234 5.55 27.47 -11.49
CA VAL A 234 4.52 27.87 -10.52
C VAL A 234 5.15 27.95 -9.14
N LEU A 235 4.84 29.00 -8.38
CA LEU A 235 5.28 29.18 -7.01
C LEU A 235 4.09 29.05 -6.06
N ASP A 236 4.34 28.57 -4.84
CA ASP A 236 3.32 28.49 -3.79
C ASP A 236 2.73 29.87 -3.41
N TYR A 237 3.56 30.92 -3.46
CA TYR A 237 3.16 32.30 -3.22
C TYR A 237 3.86 33.29 -4.17
N GLU A 238 3.11 33.96 -5.05
CA GLU A 238 3.62 35.09 -5.83
C GLU A 238 3.89 36.35 -4.98
N VAL A 239 3.14 36.53 -3.89
CA VAL A 239 3.28 37.67 -2.97
C VAL A 239 2.98 37.21 -1.54
N PHE A 240 3.92 37.41 -0.63
CA PHE A 240 3.73 37.09 0.79
C PHE A 240 4.51 38.04 1.71
N SER A 241 4.23 37.94 3.02
CA SER A 241 4.90 38.75 4.04
C SER A 241 5.45 37.87 5.15
N MET A 242 6.72 38.13 5.50
CA MET A 242 7.45 37.43 6.54
C MET A 242 7.67 38.36 7.75
N GLY A 243 7.83 37.76 8.93
CA GLY A 243 8.34 38.45 10.12
C GLY A 243 9.87 38.42 10.15
N LEU A 244 10.50 39.35 10.89
CA LEU A 244 11.95 39.32 11.12
C LEU A 244 12.39 37.97 11.71
N GLU A 245 13.52 37.44 11.23
CA GLU A 245 14.09 36.14 11.62
C GLU A 245 13.26 34.91 11.21
N GLU A 246 12.16 35.08 10.47
CA GLU A 246 11.41 33.96 9.88
C GLU A 246 12.21 33.29 8.75
N GLU A 247 12.02 31.97 8.62
CA GLU A 247 12.58 31.18 7.53
C GLU A 247 11.46 30.45 6.76
N TYR A 248 11.51 30.47 5.43
CA TYR A 248 10.51 29.86 4.56
C TYR A 248 11.16 29.17 3.36
N ASN A 249 10.81 27.90 3.10
CA ASN A 249 11.23 27.22 1.87
C ASN A 249 10.16 27.48 0.80
N ILE A 250 10.52 28.16 -0.29
CA ILE A 250 9.57 28.45 -1.37
C ILE A 250 9.27 27.18 -2.19
N GLY A 251 8.00 26.81 -2.28
CA GLY A 251 7.52 25.74 -3.14
C GLY A 251 7.60 26.12 -4.62
N VAL A 252 8.04 25.18 -5.45
CA VAL A 252 8.26 25.37 -6.89
C VAL A 252 7.75 24.15 -7.64
N GLU A 253 6.90 24.37 -8.65
CA GLU A 253 6.46 23.32 -9.58
C GLU A 253 6.89 23.67 -11.01
N ALA A 254 7.21 22.66 -11.81
CA ALA A 254 7.62 22.79 -13.21
C ALA A 254 6.46 23.06 -14.20
N GLY A 255 5.21 23.00 -13.72
CA GLY A 255 4.00 23.03 -14.55
C GLY A 255 3.49 21.63 -14.94
N GLU A 256 2.25 21.54 -15.39
CA GLU A 256 1.58 20.27 -15.71
C GLU A 256 2.29 19.51 -16.85
N GLY A 257 2.77 18.30 -16.58
CA GLY A 257 3.44 17.46 -17.57
C GLY A 257 4.89 17.86 -17.92
N ALA A 258 5.49 18.76 -17.14
CA ALA A 258 6.89 19.17 -17.23
C ALA A 258 7.66 18.83 -15.95
N SER A 259 9.00 18.81 -16.03
CA SER A 259 9.86 18.49 -14.88
C SER A 259 11.17 19.27 -14.88
N SER A 260 11.83 19.35 -13.72
CA SER A 260 13.13 19.99 -13.53
C SER A 260 13.76 19.46 -12.23
N SER A 261 14.84 18.69 -12.31
CA SER A 261 15.59 18.22 -11.14
C SER A 261 16.38 19.34 -10.45
N THR A 262 16.65 20.43 -11.16
CA THR A 262 17.52 21.53 -10.70
C THR A 262 16.84 22.91 -10.78
N TYR A 263 16.97 23.67 -9.70
CA TYR A 263 16.53 25.07 -9.62
C TYR A 263 17.66 25.97 -9.08
N THR A 264 17.67 27.22 -9.53
CA THR A 264 18.59 28.26 -9.06
C THR A 264 17.80 29.42 -8.48
N TYR A 265 18.23 29.92 -7.33
CA TYR A 265 17.50 30.92 -6.54
C TYR A 265 18.34 32.19 -6.39
N THR A 266 17.70 33.35 -6.54
CA THR A 266 18.32 34.67 -6.37
C THR A 266 17.41 35.63 -5.61
N SER A 267 17.98 36.65 -4.98
CA SER A 267 17.24 37.74 -4.33
C SER A 267 17.68 39.09 -4.90
N SER A 268 16.72 39.99 -5.14
CA SER A 268 16.99 41.36 -5.55
C SER A 268 17.63 42.19 -4.43
N ASP A 269 17.41 41.83 -3.17
CA ASP A 269 18.04 42.45 -2.00
C ASP A 269 18.20 41.43 -0.85
N ALA A 270 19.38 40.81 -0.82
CA ALA A 270 19.77 39.85 0.23
C ALA A 270 19.97 40.49 1.62
N SER A 271 19.88 41.82 1.76
CA SER A 271 19.85 42.50 3.07
C SER A 271 18.44 42.65 3.64
N VAL A 272 17.41 42.52 2.79
CA VAL A 272 15.99 42.43 3.18
C VAL A 272 15.59 40.97 3.35
N ALA A 273 15.73 40.15 2.30
CA ALA A 273 15.44 38.72 2.33
C ALA A 273 16.51 37.94 1.55
N LYS A 274 17.21 37.04 2.24
CA LYS A 274 18.27 36.19 1.66
C LYS A 274 17.66 34.84 1.26
N VAL A 275 17.98 34.31 0.10
CA VAL A 275 17.66 32.92 -0.29
C VAL A 275 18.94 32.09 -0.43
N ASP A 276 18.87 30.78 -0.15
CA ASP A 276 19.96 29.83 -0.40
C ASP A 276 19.67 28.84 -1.55
N ALA A 277 20.61 27.91 -1.80
CA ALA A 277 20.55 26.96 -2.91
C ALA A 277 19.41 25.91 -2.81
N SER A 278 18.75 25.80 -1.66
CA SER A 278 17.59 24.92 -1.43
C SER A 278 16.24 25.64 -1.53
N GLY A 279 16.23 26.92 -1.93
CA GLY A 279 15.03 27.74 -1.92
C GLY A 279 14.62 28.27 -0.54
N LYS A 280 15.46 28.06 0.48
CA LYS A 280 15.23 28.57 1.83
C LYS A 280 15.49 30.07 1.90
N ILE A 281 14.44 30.83 2.15
CA ILE A 281 14.41 32.27 2.36
C ILE A 281 14.55 32.56 3.86
N THR A 282 15.43 33.47 4.26
CA THR A 282 15.54 34.03 5.60
C THR A 282 15.19 35.53 5.57
N ALA A 283 14.30 35.98 6.44
CA ALA A 283 13.93 37.38 6.58
C ALA A 283 14.96 38.16 7.44
N VAL A 284 15.69 39.09 6.82
CA VAL A 284 16.88 39.75 7.40
C VAL A 284 16.59 41.15 7.92
N SER A 285 15.89 41.99 7.14
CA SER A 285 15.52 43.35 7.56
C SER A 285 14.26 43.86 6.86
N LYS A 286 13.60 44.88 7.43
CA LYS A 286 12.30 45.36 6.94
C LYS A 286 12.42 46.01 5.56
N GLY A 287 11.54 45.60 4.65
CA GLY A 287 11.51 46.08 3.27
C GLY A 287 10.75 45.12 2.37
N THR A 288 10.94 45.24 1.06
CA THR A 288 10.44 44.28 0.07
C THR A 288 11.59 43.86 -0.84
N ALA A 289 11.75 42.56 -1.05
CA ALA A 289 12.69 41.97 -2.00
C ALA A 289 11.95 41.01 -2.93
N GLN A 290 12.46 40.85 -4.15
CA GLN A 290 11.99 39.84 -5.09
C GLN A 290 12.91 38.62 -5.02
N ILE A 291 12.33 37.44 -4.80
CA ILE A 291 13.03 36.15 -4.93
C ILE A 291 12.70 35.58 -6.31
N THR A 292 13.71 35.29 -7.11
CA THR A 292 13.54 34.73 -8.46
C THR A 292 14.11 33.32 -8.51
N VAL A 293 13.29 32.38 -9.01
CA VAL A 293 13.63 30.97 -9.23
C VAL A 293 13.76 30.72 -10.73
N THR A 294 14.81 30.02 -11.14
CA THR A 294 15.08 29.68 -12.55
C THR A 294 15.49 28.22 -12.68
N ALA A 295 14.82 27.48 -13.57
CA ALA A 295 15.11 26.08 -13.93
C ALA A 295 16.29 25.96 -14.93
N TYR A 296 16.77 24.73 -15.17
CA TYR A 296 17.91 24.44 -16.05
C TYR A 296 17.82 25.07 -17.46
N ASN A 297 16.60 25.21 -18.00
CA ASN A 297 16.35 25.74 -19.35
C ASN A 297 16.15 27.28 -19.40
N GLY A 298 16.17 27.96 -18.25
CA GLY A 298 15.93 29.40 -18.14
C GLY A 298 14.47 29.81 -17.91
N ALA A 299 13.52 28.86 -17.87
CA ALA A 299 12.16 29.14 -17.40
C ALA A 299 12.22 29.58 -15.93
N SER A 300 11.45 30.62 -15.59
CA SER A 300 11.58 31.28 -14.29
C SER A 300 10.27 31.89 -13.79
N ALA A 301 10.19 32.05 -12.48
CA ALA A 301 9.11 32.74 -11.77
C ALA A 301 9.71 33.57 -10.62
N ALA A 302 8.93 34.52 -10.08
CA ALA A 302 9.43 35.40 -9.03
C ALA A 302 8.35 35.77 -8.01
N ALA A 303 8.69 35.67 -6.73
CA ALA A 303 7.85 36.03 -5.60
C ALA A 303 8.27 37.37 -4.99
N SER A 304 7.30 38.17 -4.55
CA SER A 304 7.50 39.43 -3.82
C SER A 304 7.38 39.19 -2.31
N VAL A 305 8.50 39.28 -1.60
CA VAL A 305 8.61 39.02 -0.17
C VAL A 305 8.69 40.35 0.59
N THR A 306 7.69 40.64 1.42
CA THR A 306 7.69 41.85 2.27
C THR A 306 7.98 41.50 3.72
N VAL A 307 9.16 41.91 4.21
CA VAL A 307 9.62 41.65 5.58
C VAL A 307 9.14 42.75 6.52
N THR A 308 8.53 42.35 7.64
CA THR A 308 7.94 43.22 8.65
C THR A 308 8.43 42.84 10.06
N ASP A 309 8.01 43.53 11.12
CA ASP A 309 8.30 43.09 12.50
C ASP A 309 7.84 41.65 12.74
N ALA A 310 8.52 40.94 13.65
CA ALA A 310 8.04 39.64 14.13
C ALA A 310 6.68 39.80 14.85
N PRO A 311 5.68 38.94 14.58
CA PRO A 311 4.34 39.08 15.11
C PRO A 311 4.35 39.03 16.64
N GLN A 312 3.47 39.80 17.27
CA GLN A 312 3.29 39.83 18.73
C GLN A 312 1.97 39.18 19.14
N LYS A 313 1.10 38.85 18.18
CA LYS A 313 -0.19 38.21 18.43
C LYS A 313 -0.59 37.25 17.31
N LEU A 314 -0.82 35.98 17.66
CA LEU A 314 -1.50 34.99 16.81
C LEU A 314 -2.96 34.84 17.26
N THR A 315 -3.87 34.73 16.28
CA THR A 315 -5.30 34.44 16.46
C THR A 315 -5.79 33.55 15.32
N LEU A 316 -7.01 32.99 15.43
CA LEU A 316 -7.64 32.20 14.37
C LEU A 316 -8.96 32.85 13.92
N ALA A 317 -9.42 32.56 12.70
CA ALA A 317 -10.71 33.05 12.19
C ALA A 317 -11.94 32.47 12.93
N SER A 318 -11.80 31.26 13.48
CA SER A 318 -12.74 30.61 14.40
C SER A 318 -11.92 29.90 15.48
N ASP A 319 -12.44 29.79 16.69
CA ASP A 319 -11.84 29.02 17.79
C ASP A 319 -12.27 27.55 17.81
N SER A 320 -13.27 27.17 17.00
CA SER A 320 -13.89 25.85 17.07
C SER A 320 -14.66 25.44 15.82
N ALA A 321 -14.95 24.14 15.71
CA ALA A 321 -15.88 23.55 14.76
C ALA A 321 -16.50 22.24 15.29
N SER A 322 -17.57 21.78 14.64
CA SER A 322 -18.10 20.43 14.81
C SER A 322 -18.26 19.77 13.43
N ILE A 323 -17.59 18.64 13.22
CA ILE A 323 -17.50 17.94 11.93
C ILE A 323 -17.84 16.45 12.08
N PHE A 324 -18.07 15.78 10.94
CA PHE A 324 -18.22 14.33 10.89
C PHE A 324 -16.92 13.62 10.45
N SER A 325 -16.81 12.32 10.69
CA SER A 325 -15.70 11.48 10.22
C SER A 325 -15.51 11.58 8.71
N GLY A 326 -14.27 11.76 8.27
CA GLY A 326 -13.90 11.99 6.86
C GLY A 326 -14.21 13.40 6.34
N GLN A 327 -14.88 14.27 7.10
CA GLN A 327 -14.99 15.69 6.74
C GLN A 327 -13.73 16.45 7.17
N THR A 328 -13.51 17.60 6.52
CA THR A 328 -12.40 18.51 6.79
C THR A 328 -12.86 19.92 7.14
N VAL A 329 -12.01 20.67 7.83
CA VAL A 329 -12.14 22.11 8.07
C VAL A 329 -10.75 22.76 8.05
N ARG A 330 -10.60 23.90 7.36
CA ARG A 330 -9.33 24.65 7.33
C ARG A 330 -9.25 25.63 8.50
N ILE A 331 -8.13 25.62 9.21
CA ILE A 331 -7.77 26.66 10.17
C ILE A 331 -7.16 27.84 9.40
N GLU A 332 -7.65 29.05 9.67
CA GLU A 332 -7.10 30.30 9.15
C GLU A 332 -6.40 31.07 10.28
N PRO A 333 -5.05 31.02 10.38
CA PRO A 333 -4.29 31.86 11.28
C PRO A 333 -4.32 33.33 10.86
N LYS A 334 -4.29 34.23 11.84
CA LYS A 334 -4.33 35.69 11.68
C LYS A 334 -3.37 36.33 12.67
N VAL A 335 -2.34 36.96 12.14
CA VAL A 335 -1.24 37.64 12.85
C VAL A 335 -1.39 39.16 12.75
N ASP A 336 -0.70 39.90 13.63
CA ASP A 336 -0.70 41.37 13.66
C ASP A 336 0.35 42.02 12.74
N THR A 337 1.42 41.30 12.41
CA THR A 337 2.39 41.59 11.33
C THR A 337 2.63 40.34 10.48
N GLY A 338 3.61 40.34 9.58
CA GLY A 338 3.84 39.22 8.66
C GLY A 338 4.25 37.92 9.36
N ALA A 339 3.67 36.80 8.90
CA ALA A 339 4.17 35.45 9.09
C ALA A 339 3.55 34.54 8.01
N VAL A 340 4.37 33.71 7.38
CA VAL A 340 3.98 32.80 6.29
C VAL A 340 3.95 31.33 6.73
N ALA A 341 4.84 30.93 7.64
CA ALA A 341 4.93 29.55 8.12
C ALA A 341 4.21 29.33 9.45
N TYR A 342 3.43 28.25 9.53
CA TYR A 342 2.74 27.81 10.74
C TYR A 342 2.90 26.30 10.93
N LYS A 343 3.17 25.89 12.17
CA LYS A 343 3.22 24.50 12.59
C LYS A 343 1.90 24.13 13.25
N TYR A 344 1.33 23.00 12.84
CA TYR A 344 0.07 22.49 13.40
C TYR A 344 0.32 21.17 14.15
N THR A 345 -0.38 20.97 15.27
CA THR A 345 -0.34 19.72 16.05
C THR A 345 -1.73 19.40 16.60
N SER A 346 -2.08 18.11 16.69
CA SER A 346 -3.33 17.66 17.34
C SER A 346 -3.05 17.11 18.73
N SER A 347 -3.99 17.34 19.67
CA SER A 347 -3.97 16.70 20.99
C SER A 347 -4.36 15.22 20.96
N ASP A 348 -5.10 14.78 19.93
CA ASP A 348 -5.44 13.37 19.69
C ASP A 348 -5.76 13.14 18.20
N GLU A 349 -4.79 12.55 17.50
CA GLU A 349 -4.89 12.20 16.07
C GLU A 349 -5.92 11.09 15.79
N LYS A 350 -6.31 10.30 16.79
CA LYS A 350 -7.41 9.32 16.65
C LYS A 350 -8.76 10.01 16.55
N ILE A 351 -8.90 11.21 17.11
CA ILE A 351 -10.11 12.04 17.00
C ILE A 351 -10.01 12.94 15.77
N ALA A 352 -8.92 13.69 15.61
CA ALA A 352 -8.71 14.53 14.42
C ALA A 352 -7.22 14.72 14.09
N THR A 353 -6.87 14.53 12.82
CA THR A 353 -5.53 14.84 12.26
C THR A 353 -5.51 16.25 11.66
N VAL A 354 -4.35 16.87 11.54
CA VAL A 354 -4.15 18.17 10.85
C VAL A 354 -2.92 18.08 9.94
N ASP A 355 -2.98 18.68 8.74
CA ASP A 355 -1.82 18.76 7.83
C ASP A 355 -0.98 20.03 8.03
N SER A 356 0.13 20.15 7.31
CA SER A 356 0.99 21.35 7.30
C SER A 356 0.27 22.62 6.82
N ASN A 357 -0.83 22.46 6.07
CA ASN A 357 -1.63 23.55 5.54
C ASN A 357 -2.75 23.98 6.48
N GLY A 358 -2.87 23.40 7.68
CA GLY A 358 -3.93 23.70 8.65
C GLY A 358 -5.29 23.06 8.33
N VAL A 359 -5.35 22.07 7.44
CA VAL A 359 -6.57 21.31 7.12
C VAL A 359 -6.75 20.19 8.15
N VAL A 360 -7.72 20.39 9.05
CA VAL A 360 -8.13 19.42 10.07
C VAL A 360 -9.07 18.40 9.45
N THR A 361 -8.87 17.10 9.71
CA THR A 361 -9.72 16.00 9.23
C THR A 361 -10.26 15.21 10.41
N GLY A 362 -11.59 15.04 10.48
CA GLY A 362 -12.25 14.23 11.51
C GLY A 362 -12.02 12.73 11.30
N ARG A 363 -11.63 12.02 12.37
CA ARG A 363 -11.34 10.57 12.35
C ARG A 363 -12.33 9.82 13.25
N GLY A 364 -12.08 9.83 14.56
CA GLY A 364 -12.91 9.15 15.57
C GLY A 364 -13.77 10.10 16.38
N ARG A 365 -14.79 9.57 17.07
CA ARG A 365 -15.71 10.39 17.87
C ARG A 365 -15.01 10.96 19.11
N GLY A 366 -15.11 12.27 19.31
CA GLY A 366 -14.65 12.92 20.54
C GLY A 366 -14.49 14.44 20.38
N SER A 367 -13.51 15.00 21.09
CA SER A 367 -13.05 16.37 20.92
C SER A 367 -11.53 16.43 21.00
N ALA A 368 -10.88 17.04 20.00
CA ALA A 368 -9.45 17.32 20.01
C ALA A 368 -9.20 18.82 20.02
N LYS A 369 -8.05 19.23 20.54
CA LYS A 369 -7.49 20.56 20.29
C LYS A 369 -6.45 20.47 19.19
N ILE A 370 -6.53 21.39 18.23
CA ILE A 370 -5.47 21.64 17.27
C ILE A 370 -4.73 22.90 17.69
N THR A 371 -3.41 22.82 17.88
CA THR A 371 -2.58 23.99 18.18
C THR A 371 -1.91 24.46 16.91
N CYS A 372 -2.08 25.74 16.57
CA CYS A 372 -1.34 26.45 15.55
C CYS A 372 -0.22 27.26 16.23
N GLU A 373 1.01 27.13 15.77
CA GLU A 373 2.22 27.75 16.31
C GLU A 373 2.96 28.51 15.20
N SER A 374 3.29 29.78 15.41
CA SER A 374 4.11 30.59 14.49
C SER A 374 5.61 30.32 14.67
N TYR A 375 6.44 30.72 13.71
CA TYR A 375 7.90 30.54 13.76
C TYR A 375 8.57 31.10 15.03
N ASN A 376 7.99 32.15 15.64
CA ASN A 376 8.48 32.78 16.87
C ASN A 376 7.77 32.29 18.15
N GLY A 377 7.03 31.17 18.09
CA GLY A 377 6.46 30.48 19.25
C GLY A 377 5.17 31.08 19.82
N LEU A 378 4.47 31.95 19.08
CA LEU A 378 3.10 32.33 19.45
C LEU A 378 2.14 31.20 19.08
N THR A 379 1.22 30.87 19.98
CA THR A 379 0.27 29.76 19.81
C THR A 379 -1.18 30.22 19.84
N ALA A 380 -2.03 29.60 19.02
CA ALA A 380 -3.49 29.67 19.14
C ALA A 380 -4.12 28.27 19.05
N GLU A 381 -5.17 28.02 19.84
CA GLU A 381 -5.89 26.75 19.90
C GLU A 381 -7.19 26.78 19.09
N PHE A 382 -7.52 25.65 18.46
CA PHE A 382 -8.79 25.37 17.77
C PHE A 382 -9.42 24.09 18.33
N SER A 383 -10.66 24.16 18.82
CA SER A 383 -11.38 23.02 19.40
C SER A 383 -12.28 22.33 18.37
N VAL A 384 -11.89 21.14 17.92
CA VAL A 384 -12.67 20.35 16.95
C VAL A 384 -13.46 19.24 17.65
N GLY A 385 -14.79 19.33 17.59
CA GLY A 385 -15.69 18.24 17.97
C GLY A 385 -15.95 17.32 16.79
N VAL A 386 -15.82 16.01 16.98
CA VAL A 386 -16.02 15.00 15.93
C VAL A 386 -17.11 14.02 16.32
N LYS A 387 -18.05 13.80 15.40
CA LYS A 387 -19.01 12.68 15.42
C LYS A 387 -18.77 11.79 14.21
N ILE A 388 -19.31 10.59 14.22
CA ILE A 388 -19.17 9.67 13.08
C ILE A 388 -20.43 9.71 12.21
N VAL A 389 -21.59 9.49 12.81
CA VAL A 389 -22.85 9.32 12.07
C VAL A 389 -23.52 10.66 11.80
N ASN A 390 -23.36 11.16 10.56
CA ASN A 390 -24.24 12.20 10.04
C ASN A 390 -25.62 11.59 9.72
N PHE A 391 -26.47 11.53 10.75
CA PHE A 391 -27.84 11.00 10.65
C PHE A 391 -28.76 11.80 9.71
N THR A 392 -28.31 12.93 9.16
CA THR A 392 -29.02 13.72 8.13
C THR A 392 -28.50 13.54 6.70
N GLN A 393 -27.47 12.73 6.46
CA GLN A 393 -26.98 12.42 5.10
C GLN A 393 -27.81 11.32 4.41
N LYS A 394 -27.88 11.34 3.08
CA LYS A 394 -28.19 10.11 2.31
C LYS A 394 -26.98 9.18 2.40
N TYR A 395 -27.17 7.92 2.81
CA TYR A 395 -26.10 6.92 2.77
C TYR A 395 -25.99 6.28 1.38
N SER A 396 -24.75 6.17 0.89
CA SER A 396 -24.33 5.12 -0.04
C SER A 396 -23.75 3.94 0.76
N PRO A 397 -23.69 2.71 0.20
CA PRO A 397 -23.07 1.56 0.88
C PRO A 397 -21.61 1.81 1.28
N LYS A 398 -20.85 2.54 0.46
CA LYS A 398 -19.48 2.94 0.81
C LYS A 398 -19.46 3.85 2.05
N LYS A 399 -20.23 4.95 2.07
CA LYS A 399 -20.22 5.89 3.21
C LYS A 399 -20.73 5.24 4.49
N LEU A 400 -21.62 4.26 4.39
CA LEU A 400 -22.05 3.45 5.54
C LEU A 400 -20.87 2.63 6.10
N ASN A 401 -20.18 1.88 5.25
CA ASN A 401 -19.04 1.07 5.66
C ASN A 401 -17.85 1.91 6.16
N ASP A 402 -17.62 3.10 5.58
CA ASP A 402 -16.67 4.09 6.10
C ASP A 402 -17.02 4.49 7.55
N ASP A 403 -18.29 4.79 7.84
CA ASP A 403 -18.75 5.14 9.20
C ASP A 403 -18.73 3.95 10.16
N ILE A 404 -19.03 2.73 9.69
CA ILE A 404 -18.88 1.50 10.48
C ILE A 404 -17.41 1.26 10.86
N TYR A 405 -16.48 1.48 9.92
CA TYR A 405 -15.04 1.41 10.20
C TYR A 405 -14.61 2.43 11.26
N TYR A 406 -15.00 3.70 11.12
CA TYR A 406 -14.68 4.74 12.12
C TYR A 406 -15.33 4.47 13.49
N LEU A 407 -16.52 3.84 13.54
CA LEU A 407 -17.13 3.36 14.78
C LEU A 407 -16.29 2.27 15.45
N ALA A 408 -15.85 1.25 14.71
CA ALA A 408 -15.00 0.19 15.23
C ALA A 408 -13.66 0.74 15.75
N GLN A 409 -13.01 1.63 15.00
CA GLN A 409 -11.75 2.27 15.42
C GLN A 409 -11.90 3.19 16.65
N SER A 410 -13.07 3.81 16.83
CA SER A 410 -13.34 4.68 18.01
C SER A 410 -13.71 3.89 19.26
N PHE A 411 -14.20 2.66 19.12
CA PHE A 411 -14.75 1.86 20.24
C PHE A 411 -14.28 0.39 20.21
N PRO A 412 -12.98 0.07 20.03
CA PRO A 412 -12.52 -1.27 19.64
C PRO A 412 -12.74 -2.38 20.70
N GLU A 413 -12.95 -2.03 21.97
CA GLU A 413 -13.34 -2.99 23.03
C GLU A 413 -14.85 -3.28 23.11
N LEU A 414 -15.67 -2.56 22.35
CA LEU A 414 -17.14 -2.59 22.43
C LEU A 414 -17.83 -2.78 21.06
N ILE A 415 -17.15 -2.41 19.98
CA ILE A 415 -17.62 -2.58 18.59
C ILE A 415 -16.65 -3.50 17.86
N THR A 416 -17.18 -4.61 17.34
CA THR A 416 -16.51 -5.44 16.32
C THR A 416 -17.42 -5.59 15.11
N THR A 417 -16.85 -5.95 13.96
CA THR A 417 -17.55 -5.94 12.66
C THR A 417 -17.30 -7.23 11.89
N GLU A 418 -18.31 -7.73 11.19
CA GLU A 418 -18.26 -8.98 10.44
C GLU A 418 -19.12 -8.86 9.17
N VAL A 419 -18.62 -9.35 8.03
CA VAL A 419 -19.41 -9.41 6.79
C VAL A 419 -20.20 -10.71 6.81
N VAL A 420 -21.52 -10.62 7.02
CA VAL A 420 -22.39 -11.80 7.17
C VAL A 420 -22.85 -12.39 5.85
N GLY A 421 -22.65 -11.64 4.76
CA GLY A 421 -22.90 -12.06 3.39
C GLY A 421 -22.56 -10.95 2.39
N LYS A 422 -22.83 -11.20 1.12
CA LYS A 422 -22.75 -10.22 0.05
C LYS A 422 -24.11 -10.11 -0.64
N SER A 423 -24.39 -8.94 -1.22
CA SER A 423 -25.55 -8.70 -2.07
C SER A 423 -25.33 -9.23 -3.49
N GLU A 424 -26.37 -9.13 -4.32
CA GLU A 424 -26.35 -9.57 -5.72
C GLU A 424 -25.24 -8.92 -6.55
N LEU A 425 -24.92 -7.64 -6.30
CA LEU A 425 -23.79 -6.94 -6.94
C LEU A 425 -22.49 -6.98 -6.09
N GLY A 426 -22.39 -7.96 -5.17
CA GLY A 426 -21.18 -8.29 -4.44
C GLY A 426 -20.81 -7.35 -3.27
N LYS A 427 -21.69 -6.42 -2.88
CA LYS A 427 -21.43 -5.47 -1.78
C LYS A 427 -21.61 -6.15 -0.42
N ASP A 428 -20.82 -5.72 0.56
CA ASP A 428 -20.81 -6.34 1.89
C ASP A 428 -22.05 -6.00 2.72
N LEU A 429 -22.74 -7.03 3.21
CA LEU A 429 -23.70 -6.92 4.31
C LEU A 429 -22.91 -6.92 5.62
N THR A 430 -22.43 -5.74 6.01
CA THR A 430 -21.63 -5.57 7.22
C THR A 430 -22.51 -5.55 8.46
N MET A 431 -22.30 -6.51 9.36
CA MET A 431 -22.85 -6.53 10.70
C MET A 431 -21.90 -5.83 11.69
N VAL A 432 -22.50 -5.10 12.63
CA VAL A 432 -21.85 -4.46 13.77
C VAL A 432 -22.28 -5.20 15.04
N LYS A 433 -21.33 -5.79 15.76
CA LYS A 433 -21.54 -6.36 17.10
C LYS A 433 -21.22 -5.27 18.13
N LEU A 434 -22.24 -4.76 18.82
CA LEU A 434 -22.17 -3.71 19.82
C LEU A 434 -22.43 -4.30 21.22
N GLY A 435 -21.37 -4.47 22.01
CA GLY A 435 -21.44 -5.01 23.36
C GLY A 435 -20.34 -6.01 23.69
N ARG A 436 -20.36 -6.52 24.92
CA ARG A 436 -19.39 -7.46 25.49
C ARG A 436 -20.04 -8.65 26.21
N GLY A 437 -21.36 -8.61 26.40
CA GLY A 437 -22.09 -9.62 27.17
C GLY A 437 -22.60 -10.79 26.33
N GLU A 438 -22.77 -11.95 26.99
CA GLU A 438 -23.09 -13.24 26.38
C GLU A 438 -24.51 -13.33 25.80
N ARG A 439 -25.45 -12.47 26.24
CA ARG A 439 -26.83 -12.45 25.75
C ARG A 439 -26.88 -11.75 24.39
N ILE A 440 -27.22 -12.47 23.32
CA ILE A 440 -27.24 -11.91 21.96
C ILE A 440 -28.65 -11.60 21.47
N ALA A 441 -28.78 -10.52 20.71
CA ALA A 441 -30.05 -10.10 20.09
C ALA A 441 -29.80 -9.41 18.74
N LEU A 442 -30.72 -9.59 17.80
CA LEU A 442 -30.55 -9.16 16.40
C LEU A 442 -31.33 -7.87 16.10
N ILE A 443 -30.70 -6.94 15.40
CA ILE A 443 -31.36 -5.74 14.87
C ILE A 443 -31.01 -5.64 13.38
N VAL A 444 -32.00 -5.45 12.52
CA VAL A 444 -31.80 -5.29 11.08
C VAL A 444 -32.53 -4.06 10.55
N ALA A 445 -31.98 -3.40 9.54
CA ALA A 445 -32.57 -2.22 8.92
C ALA A 445 -32.27 -2.16 7.41
N GLY A 446 -33.09 -1.41 6.67
CA GLY A 446 -32.86 -1.21 5.24
C GLY A 446 -33.02 -2.46 4.39
N PHE A 447 -34.07 -3.27 4.64
CA PHE A 447 -34.57 -4.26 3.68
C PHE A 447 -35.11 -3.59 2.42
N HIS A 448 -35.97 -2.59 2.64
CA HIS A 448 -36.54 -1.78 1.58
C HIS A 448 -35.62 -0.59 1.31
N SER A 449 -35.25 -0.42 0.05
CA SER A 449 -34.23 0.52 -0.39
C SER A 449 -34.56 2.00 -0.17
N ASN A 450 -35.82 2.40 -0.39
CA ASN A 450 -36.29 3.75 -0.07
C ASN A 450 -36.53 4.06 1.42
N GLU A 451 -36.19 3.14 2.33
CA GLU A 451 -36.36 3.27 3.79
C GLU A 451 -35.09 3.72 4.53
N GLY A 452 -34.17 4.42 3.84
CA GLY A 452 -32.88 4.87 4.38
C GLY A 452 -32.92 5.60 5.73
N THR A 453 -34.04 6.21 6.13
CA THR A 453 -34.18 6.79 7.48
C THR A 453 -34.08 5.74 8.60
N ALA A 454 -34.45 4.47 8.36
CA ALA A 454 -34.23 3.37 9.30
C ALA A 454 -32.74 2.99 9.42
N VAL A 455 -31.97 3.09 8.33
CA VAL A 455 -30.51 2.92 8.30
C VAL A 455 -29.84 4.01 9.13
N ASN A 456 -30.16 5.29 8.86
CA ASN A 456 -29.67 6.45 9.62
C ASN A 456 -30.00 6.38 11.12
N PHE A 457 -31.23 5.96 11.45
CA PHE A 457 -31.67 5.75 12.83
C PHE A 457 -30.85 4.67 13.54
N THR A 458 -30.61 3.55 12.86
CA THR A 458 -29.86 2.40 13.42
C THR A 458 -28.39 2.77 13.64
N MET A 459 -27.73 3.35 12.63
CA MET A 459 -26.37 3.88 12.73
C MET A 459 -26.21 4.87 13.90
N ARG A 460 -27.16 5.80 14.06
CA ARG A 460 -27.11 6.78 15.15
C ARG A 460 -27.26 6.15 16.53
N CYS A 461 -28.08 5.10 16.65
CA CYS A 461 -28.19 4.35 17.90
C CYS A 461 -26.84 3.68 18.26
N ILE A 462 -26.13 3.11 17.28
CA ILE A 462 -24.79 2.52 17.51
C ILE A 462 -23.84 3.57 18.10
N GLU A 463 -23.71 4.74 17.47
CA GLU A 463 -22.79 5.78 17.95
C GLU A 463 -23.20 6.35 19.32
N GLU A 464 -24.47 6.70 19.52
CA GLU A 464 -24.92 7.30 20.79
C GLU A 464 -24.87 6.29 21.95
N TYR A 465 -25.04 4.98 21.70
CA TYR A 465 -24.96 3.95 22.73
C TYR A 465 -23.51 3.60 23.09
N ALA A 466 -22.62 3.48 22.11
CA ALA A 466 -21.20 3.28 22.37
C ALA A 466 -20.60 4.48 23.12
N ALA A 467 -20.96 5.71 22.72
CA ALA A 467 -20.58 6.91 23.46
C ALA A 467 -21.11 6.92 24.91
N ALA A 468 -22.33 6.43 25.14
CA ALA A 468 -22.91 6.33 26.49
C ALA A 468 -22.37 5.17 27.33
N TYR A 469 -21.72 4.16 26.72
CA TYR A 469 -20.96 3.15 27.46
C TYR A 469 -19.70 3.77 28.10
N TYR A 470 -19.07 4.71 27.40
CA TYR A 470 -17.84 5.40 27.81
C TYR A 470 -18.06 6.78 28.47
N SER A 471 -19.30 7.24 28.66
CA SER A 471 -19.55 8.42 29.52
C SER A 471 -19.16 8.13 30.97
N GLU A 472 -18.83 9.15 31.76
CA GLU A 472 -18.39 8.98 33.17
C GLU A 472 -19.32 8.05 33.97
N ASP A 473 -20.62 8.33 33.92
CA ASP A 473 -21.69 7.58 34.59
C ASP A 473 -22.15 6.30 33.87
N GLY A 474 -21.79 6.13 32.59
CA GLY A 474 -22.28 5.06 31.72
C GLY A 474 -23.77 5.18 31.35
N MET A 475 -24.36 6.38 31.41
CA MET A 475 -25.81 6.60 31.26
C MET A 475 -26.24 7.14 29.89
N TYR A 476 -27.38 6.66 29.42
CA TYR A 476 -28.13 7.20 28.29
C TYR A 476 -29.55 7.56 28.75
N GLY A 477 -29.72 8.82 29.18
CA GLY A 477 -30.96 9.24 29.84
C GLY A 477 -31.14 8.51 31.18
N SER A 478 -32.23 7.74 31.32
CA SER A 478 -32.51 6.94 32.53
C SER A 478 -31.94 5.52 32.52
N TYR A 479 -31.23 5.12 31.45
CA TYR A 479 -30.72 3.76 31.27
C TYR A 479 -29.20 3.72 31.39
N ASN A 480 -28.64 2.72 32.10
CA ASN A 480 -27.19 2.56 32.19
C ASN A 480 -26.69 1.66 31.05
N MET A 481 -26.14 2.26 30.00
CA MET A 481 -25.68 1.54 28.80
C MET A 481 -24.48 0.65 29.07
N ARG A 482 -23.62 1.03 30.03
CA ARG A 482 -22.52 0.17 30.51
C ARG A 482 -23.04 -1.19 30.96
N LYS A 483 -23.89 -1.21 32.00
CA LYS A 483 -24.52 -2.45 32.53
C LYS A 483 -25.41 -3.20 31.53
N LEU A 484 -25.93 -2.55 30.50
CA LEU A 484 -26.73 -3.20 29.46
C LEU A 484 -25.82 -3.90 28.44
N LEU A 485 -24.77 -3.25 27.95
CA LEU A 485 -23.83 -3.82 26.97
C LEU A 485 -22.74 -4.70 27.60
N ASP A 486 -22.55 -4.66 28.92
CA ASP A 486 -21.82 -5.69 29.68
C ASP A 486 -22.65 -6.99 29.83
N LYS A 487 -23.99 -6.91 29.68
CA LYS A 487 -24.91 -8.06 29.74
C LYS A 487 -25.27 -8.62 28.36
N PHE A 488 -25.42 -7.73 27.37
CA PHE A 488 -25.84 -8.04 26.02
C PHE A 488 -24.77 -7.67 24.98
N THR A 489 -24.76 -8.40 23.86
CA THR A 489 -24.14 -7.95 22.61
C THR A 489 -25.23 -7.85 21.55
N LEU A 490 -25.48 -6.64 21.07
CA LEU A 490 -26.41 -6.38 19.97
C LEU A 490 -25.72 -6.68 18.64
N TYR A 491 -26.28 -7.59 17.86
CA TYR A 491 -25.84 -7.92 16.52
C TYR A 491 -26.70 -7.09 15.56
N ILE A 492 -26.08 -6.15 14.84
CA ILE A 492 -26.80 -5.10 14.12
C ILE A 492 -26.39 -5.13 12.65
N VAL A 493 -27.32 -5.44 11.73
CA VAL A 493 -27.13 -5.28 10.28
C VAL A 493 -27.84 -3.98 9.85
N PRO A 494 -27.16 -2.82 9.86
CA PRO A 494 -27.79 -1.53 9.61
C PRO A 494 -28.30 -1.34 8.17
N LEU A 495 -27.83 -2.17 7.23
CA LEU A 495 -28.24 -2.15 5.83
C LEU A 495 -28.24 -3.58 5.26
N VAL A 496 -29.43 -4.15 5.09
CA VAL A 496 -29.60 -5.48 4.46
C VAL A 496 -29.53 -5.40 2.94
N ASN A 497 -30.04 -4.31 2.34
CA ASN A 497 -30.14 -4.12 0.89
C ASN A 497 -29.23 -2.98 0.39
N PRO A 498 -27.90 -3.21 0.28
CA PRO A 498 -26.98 -2.16 -0.14
C PRO A 498 -27.17 -1.74 -1.60
N ASP A 499 -27.50 -2.68 -2.49
CA ASP A 499 -27.65 -2.39 -3.92
C ASP A 499 -28.90 -1.55 -4.21
N GLY A 500 -30.03 -1.90 -3.61
CA GLY A 500 -31.24 -1.09 -3.71
C GLY A 500 -31.04 0.30 -3.09
N LEU A 501 -30.33 0.44 -1.96
CA LEU A 501 -30.05 1.75 -1.36
C LEU A 501 -29.20 2.62 -2.31
N GLU A 502 -28.23 2.03 -3.01
CA GLU A 502 -27.43 2.71 -4.03
C GLU A 502 -28.28 3.13 -5.24
N ILE A 503 -29.18 2.26 -5.71
CA ILE A 503 -30.17 2.59 -6.76
C ILE A 503 -31.05 3.79 -6.34
N VAL A 504 -31.47 3.90 -5.07
CA VAL A 504 -32.32 5.01 -4.62
C VAL A 504 -31.53 6.30 -4.31
N ASN A 505 -30.27 6.21 -3.86
CA ASN A 505 -29.51 7.36 -3.37
C ASN A 505 -28.39 7.87 -4.29
N CYS A 506 -27.95 7.09 -5.28
CA CYS A 506 -26.76 7.37 -6.11
C CYS A 506 -27.06 7.37 -7.62
N ASP A 507 -28.32 7.57 -8.00
CA ASP A 507 -28.84 7.71 -9.37
C ASP A 507 -28.63 6.51 -10.33
N VAL A 508 -28.04 5.41 -9.84
CA VAL A 508 -27.87 4.12 -10.54
C VAL A 508 -29.21 3.50 -10.94
N LEU A 509 -29.32 2.93 -12.14
CA LEU A 509 -30.53 2.20 -12.60
C LEU A 509 -30.49 0.73 -12.19
N PRO A 510 -31.64 0.06 -11.98
CA PRO A 510 -31.67 -1.36 -11.65
C PRO A 510 -31.15 -2.22 -12.82
N PRO A 511 -30.28 -3.22 -12.60
CA PRO A 511 -29.73 -4.06 -13.67
C PRO A 511 -30.78 -4.69 -14.60
N TRP A 512 -31.94 -5.09 -14.05
CA TRP A 512 -33.02 -5.74 -14.82
C TRP A 512 -33.79 -4.81 -15.77
N THR A 513 -33.63 -3.49 -15.70
CA THR A 513 -34.28 -2.55 -16.64
C THR A 513 -33.49 -2.33 -17.93
N ASN A 514 -32.33 -2.99 -18.10
CA ASN A 514 -31.43 -2.85 -19.26
C ASN A 514 -31.01 -1.40 -19.59
N GLY A 515 -31.08 -0.49 -18.60
CA GLY A 515 -30.71 0.93 -18.77
C GLY A 515 -31.89 1.89 -18.96
N GLU A 516 -33.14 1.42 -18.85
CA GLU A 516 -34.33 2.27 -18.84
C GLU A 516 -34.78 2.62 -17.40
N GLU A 517 -35.56 3.70 -17.21
CA GLU A 517 -36.22 3.94 -15.91
C GLU A 517 -37.46 3.03 -15.78
N PRO A 518 -37.65 2.32 -14.65
CA PRO A 518 -38.86 1.53 -14.43
C PRO A 518 -40.07 2.43 -14.13
N GLU A 519 -41.27 1.93 -14.42
CA GLU A 519 -42.52 2.64 -14.12
C GLU A 519 -42.79 2.72 -12.59
N SER A 520 -43.52 3.76 -12.16
CA SER A 520 -43.98 3.95 -10.78
C SER A 520 -45.39 3.37 -10.61
N GLU A 521 -45.67 2.74 -9.47
CA GLU A 521 -47.00 2.20 -9.14
C GLU A 521 -48.04 3.31 -8.96
N THR A 522 -47.66 4.43 -8.36
CA THR A 522 -48.53 5.60 -8.19
C THR A 522 -48.31 6.63 -9.29
N GLN A 523 -49.34 6.90 -10.09
CA GLN A 523 -49.32 7.95 -11.11
C GLN A 523 -48.88 9.31 -10.53
N GLY A 524 -47.78 9.86 -11.05
CA GLY A 524 -47.24 11.17 -10.63
C GLY A 524 -46.30 11.12 -9.42
N VAL A 525 -45.96 9.93 -8.92
CA VAL A 525 -44.82 9.72 -8.01
C VAL A 525 -43.59 9.33 -8.85
N TYR A 526 -42.38 9.58 -8.33
CA TYR A 526 -41.14 9.16 -8.97
C TYR A 526 -40.77 7.74 -8.52
N TRP A 527 -40.39 6.85 -9.45
CA TRP A 527 -40.23 5.43 -9.15
C TRP A 527 -39.22 5.14 -8.02
N ARG A 528 -38.16 5.94 -7.86
CA ARG A 528 -37.18 5.80 -6.75
C ARG A 528 -37.81 6.02 -5.37
N ASP A 529 -38.86 6.84 -5.27
CA ASP A 529 -39.61 7.04 -4.01
C ASP A 529 -40.46 5.81 -3.63
N GLU A 530 -40.76 4.94 -4.59
CA GLU A 530 -41.53 3.69 -4.43
C GLU A 530 -40.67 2.43 -4.50
N TYR A 531 -39.42 2.52 -4.96
CA TYR A 531 -38.47 1.41 -5.09
C TYR A 531 -38.05 0.84 -3.73
N THR A 532 -38.45 -0.40 -3.43
CA THR A 532 -38.12 -1.15 -2.21
C THR A 532 -37.33 -2.44 -2.48
N ALA A 533 -37.04 -2.78 -3.74
CA ALA A 533 -36.39 -4.02 -4.13
C ALA A 533 -34.85 -4.01 -3.97
N ASN A 534 -34.23 -5.20 -4.08
CA ASN A 534 -32.79 -5.38 -4.27
C ASN A 534 -32.37 -5.18 -5.75
N ALA A 535 -31.15 -5.55 -6.11
CA ALA A 535 -30.63 -5.41 -7.48
C ALA A 535 -31.43 -6.23 -8.52
N ASN A 536 -31.99 -7.38 -8.13
CA ASN A 536 -32.78 -8.27 -8.99
C ASN A 536 -34.26 -7.85 -9.12
N GLY A 537 -34.67 -6.75 -8.49
CA GLY A 537 -36.08 -6.35 -8.46
C GLY A 537 -36.93 -7.22 -7.53
N VAL A 538 -36.32 -7.87 -6.54
CA VAL A 538 -37.02 -8.67 -5.52
C VAL A 538 -37.21 -7.86 -4.25
N ASN A 539 -38.43 -7.88 -3.71
CA ASN A 539 -38.67 -7.38 -2.36
C ASN A 539 -38.20 -8.43 -1.34
N LEU A 540 -37.07 -8.15 -0.68
CA LEU A 540 -36.46 -9.05 0.31
C LEU A 540 -37.42 -9.43 1.46
N ASN A 541 -38.26 -8.50 1.92
CA ASN A 541 -39.26 -8.78 2.96
C ASN A 541 -40.53 -9.48 2.42
N ARG A 542 -40.41 -10.11 1.24
CA ARG A 542 -41.34 -11.09 0.66
C ARG A 542 -40.66 -12.42 0.30
N ASN A 543 -39.35 -12.54 0.49
CA ASN A 543 -38.54 -13.64 -0.03
C ASN A 543 -38.25 -14.75 0.98
N PHE A 544 -38.42 -14.53 2.29
CA PHE A 544 -38.10 -15.54 3.32
C PHE A 544 -39.00 -16.79 3.26
N PRO A 545 -38.53 -17.97 3.74
CA PRO A 545 -39.29 -19.22 3.73
C PRO A 545 -40.35 -19.27 4.85
N PHE A 546 -41.31 -18.36 4.78
CA PHE A 546 -42.50 -18.33 5.63
C PHE A 546 -43.74 -18.11 4.78
N ARG A 547 -44.44 -19.21 4.43
CA ARG A 547 -45.67 -19.17 3.64
C ARG A 547 -45.50 -18.40 2.31
N TRP A 548 -44.30 -18.47 1.73
CA TRP A 548 -43.94 -17.74 0.51
C TRP A 548 -44.87 -18.11 -0.66
N ASP A 549 -45.34 -19.35 -0.69
CA ASP A 549 -46.36 -19.86 -1.60
C ASP A 549 -47.73 -19.16 -1.47
N LYS A 550 -48.02 -18.54 -0.32
CA LYS A 550 -49.24 -17.75 -0.06
C LYS A 550 -49.03 -16.24 -0.18
N THR A 551 -47.80 -15.77 -0.36
CA THR A 551 -47.50 -14.35 -0.61
C THR A 551 -48.06 -13.94 -1.96
N LEU A 552 -49.00 -12.98 -1.97
CA LEU A 552 -49.43 -12.30 -3.19
C LEU A 552 -48.27 -11.50 -3.78
N THR A 553 -48.04 -11.73 -5.07
CA THR A 553 -47.39 -10.82 -6.00
C THR A 553 -48.37 -10.60 -7.16
N SER A 554 -48.42 -9.39 -7.72
CA SER A 554 -49.16 -9.06 -8.94
C SER A 554 -48.30 -9.16 -10.21
N THR A 555 -47.02 -9.53 -10.05
CA THR A 555 -46.03 -9.71 -11.11
C THR A 555 -45.37 -11.09 -11.00
N GLU A 556 -45.02 -11.67 -12.14
CA GLU A 556 -44.28 -12.95 -12.25
C GLU A 556 -42.76 -12.75 -12.37
N GLY A 557 -42.28 -11.51 -12.42
CA GLY A 557 -40.85 -11.18 -12.55
C GLY A 557 -40.44 -9.86 -11.88
N PRO A 558 -39.17 -9.44 -12.03
CA PRO A 558 -38.56 -8.26 -11.39
C PRO A 558 -39.44 -7.01 -11.34
N HIS A 559 -39.43 -6.31 -10.20
CA HIS A 559 -40.26 -5.14 -9.95
C HIS A 559 -39.57 -4.13 -9.05
N ILE A 560 -40.12 -2.91 -8.99
CA ILE A 560 -39.62 -1.92 -8.03
C ILE A 560 -39.94 -2.29 -6.57
N ASN A 561 -40.95 -3.14 -6.30
CA ASN A 561 -41.48 -3.34 -4.93
C ASN A 561 -42.37 -4.59 -4.66
N LEU A 562 -42.96 -5.23 -5.69
CA LEU A 562 -44.02 -6.25 -5.52
C LEU A 562 -43.58 -7.71 -5.69
N TYR A 563 -42.54 -7.95 -6.50
CA TYR A 563 -42.03 -9.29 -6.77
C TYR A 563 -41.35 -9.92 -5.53
N LYS A 564 -41.40 -11.25 -5.43
CA LYS A 564 -41.01 -12.03 -4.25
C LYS A 564 -39.82 -12.98 -4.46
N GLY A 565 -39.17 -12.91 -5.62
CA GLY A 565 -38.15 -13.87 -6.07
C GLY A 565 -38.76 -15.03 -6.86
N GLU A 566 -37.90 -15.86 -7.44
CA GLU A 566 -38.29 -17.08 -8.16
C GLU A 566 -38.68 -18.21 -7.20
N THR A 567 -38.00 -18.27 -6.05
CA THR A 567 -38.20 -19.25 -4.96
C THR A 567 -38.10 -18.56 -3.60
N GLU A 568 -38.45 -19.28 -2.53
CA GLU A 568 -38.19 -18.81 -1.17
C GLU A 568 -36.70 -18.91 -0.83
N GLY A 569 -36.12 -17.83 -0.30
CA GLY A 569 -34.68 -17.71 -0.06
C GLY A 569 -33.84 -17.57 -1.33
N SER A 570 -34.39 -17.10 -2.46
CA SER A 570 -33.64 -16.95 -3.71
C SER A 570 -32.50 -15.92 -3.62
N GLU A 571 -32.69 -14.81 -2.91
CA GLU A 571 -31.73 -13.70 -2.92
C GLU A 571 -30.60 -13.88 -1.90
N SER A 572 -29.38 -13.49 -2.28
CA SER A 572 -28.18 -13.53 -1.43
C SER A 572 -28.33 -12.75 -0.13
N GLU A 573 -29.03 -11.61 -0.13
CA GLU A 573 -29.30 -10.84 1.09
C GLU A 573 -30.24 -11.58 2.05
N THR A 574 -31.22 -12.30 1.50
CA THR A 574 -32.13 -13.18 2.27
C THR A 574 -31.34 -14.36 2.85
N GLN A 575 -30.52 -15.02 2.05
CA GLN A 575 -29.69 -16.17 2.46
C GLN A 575 -28.69 -15.79 3.56
N ALA A 576 -28.06 -14.62 3.47
CA ALA A 576 -27.15 -14.10 4.49
C ALA A 576 -27.84 -13.98 5.87
N LEU A 577 -29.07 -13.46 5.92
CA LEU A 577 -29.83 -13.36 7.18
C LEU A 577 -30.38 -14.71 7.66
N ILE A 578 -30.73 -15.62 6.75
CA ILE A 578 -31.11 -17.00 7.13
C ILE A 578 -29.93 -17.69 7.81
N LYS A 579 -28.73 -17.61 7.22
CA LYS A 579 -27.48 -18.14 7.79
C LYS A 579 -27.15 -17.50 9.14
N LEU A 580 -27.22 -16.17 9.24
CA LEU A 580 -26.93 -15.44 10.48
C LEU A 580 -27.83 -15.87 11.64
N CYS A 581 -29.10 -16.21 11.36
CA CYS A 581 -30.03 -16.68 12.39
C CYS A 581 -29.85 -18.16 12.74
N SER A 582 -29.43 -19.01 11.79
CA SER A 582 -29.22 -20.44 12.06
C SER A 582 -27.90 -20.73 12.78
N GLU A 583 -26.92 -19.82 12.72
CA GLU A 583 -25.65 -19.90 13.44
C GLU A 583 -25.71 -19.31 14.87
N HIS A 584 -26.78 -18.59 15.25
CA HIS A 584 -26.85 -17.80 16.48
C HIS A 584 -28.21 -17.85 17.21
N GLU A 585 -28.21 -18.26 18.48
CA GLU A 585 -29.41 -18.29 19.34
C GLU A 585 -29.80 -16.88 19.86
N PHE A 586 -30.36 -16.04 19.00
CA PHE A 586 -30.84 -14.70 19.40
C PHE A 586 -32.01 -14.77 20.41
N GLU A 587 -31.90 -14.01 21.51
CA GLU A 587 -32.99 -13.90 22.51
C GLU A 587 -34.23 -13.18 21.96
N TRP A 588 -34.04 -12.23 21.04
CA TRP A 588 -35.09 -11.47 20.36
C TRP A 588 -34.52 -10.78 19.11
N MET A 589 -35.39 -10.32 18.20
CA MET A 589 -35.00 -9.51 17.03
C MET A 589 -35.91 -8.31 16.77
N PHE A 590 -35.35 -7.23 16.22
CA PHE A 590 -36.09 -6.06 15.71
C PHE A 590 -35.75 -5.80 14.22
N SER A 591 -36.75 -5.83 13.35
CA SER A 591 -36.67 -5.29 11.98
C SER A 591 -37.15 -3.84 11.95
N MET A 592 -36.32 -2.93 11.41
CA MET A 592 -36.55 -1.49 11.42
C MET A 592 -36.95 -0.98 10.03
N HIS A 593 -38.14 -0.37 9.95
CA HIS A 593 -38.79 0.04 8.70
C HIS A 593 -39.32 1.48 8.74
N VAL A 594 -39.67 2.05 7.57
CA VAL A 594 -40.52 3.25 7.46
C VAL A 594 -41.58 3.13 6.34
N ARG A 595 -42.85 3.48 6.53
CA ARG A 595 -43.45 4.31 7.60
C ARG A 595 -44.77 3.74 8.12
N GLY A 596 -45.04 3.96 9.41
CA GLY A 596 -46.32 3.56 10.00
C GLY A 596 -46.59 4.06 11.42
N TYR A 597 -45.55 4.24 12.24
CA TYR A 597 -45.65 4.57 13.67
C TYR A 597 -46.39 3.48 14.48
N PHE A 598 -46.10 2.21 14.16
CA PHE A 598 -46.71 1.04 14.79
C PHE A 598 -45.73 -0.14 14.93
N ILE A 599 -46.13 -1.13 15.73
CA ILE A 599 -45.33 -2.32 16.06
C ILE A 599 -46.14 -3.56 15.68
N PHE A 600 -45.59 -4.37 14.76
CA PHE A 600 -45.98 -5.76 14.57
C PHE A 600 -45.14 -6.65 15.49
N TRP A 601 -45.80 -7.51 16.27
CA TRP A 601 -45.15 -8.33 17.32
C TRP A 601 -45.65 -9.79 17.34
N ARG A 602 -46.75 -10.08 16.65
CA ARG A 602 -47.36 -11.40 16.46
C ARG A 602 -48.09 -11.45 15.13
N ASP A 603 -48.35 -12.66 14.65
CA ASP A 603 -49.27 -12.97 13.56
C ASP A 603 -50.17 -14.16 13.94
N GLU A 604 -51.07 -14.56 13.03
CA GLU A 604 -52.05 -15.64 13.26
C GLU A 604 -51.50 -17.06 13.08
N TYR A 605 -50.21 -17.24 12.78
CA TYR A 605 -49.58 -18.55 12.54
C TYR A 605 -48.43 -18.87 13.52
N SER A 606 -47.71 -17.85 13.98
CA SER A 606 -46.68 -17.96 15.03
C SER A 606 -47.29 -18.47 16.35
N LYS A 607 -46.52 -19.25 17.12
CA LYS A 607 -46.92 -19.65 18.48
C LYS A 607 -46.95 -18.44 19.42
N THR A 608 -47.58 -18.58 20.59
CA THR A 608 -47.47 -17.56 21.65
C THR A 608 -46.07 -17.61 22.26
N VAL A 609 -45.27 -16.56 22.06
CA VAL A 609 -43.87 -16.52 22.50
C VAL A 609 -43.76 -15.96 23.93
N PRO A 610 -43.02 -16.58 24.86
CA PRO A 610 -42.91 -16.12 26.26
C PRO A 610 -42.20 -14.77 26.48
N GLY A 611 -42.94 -13.66 26.39
CA GLY A 611 -42.47 -12.31 26.75
C GLY A 611 -42.40 -11.30 25.61
N ASP A 612 -42.88 -11.71 24.43
CA ASP A 612 -43.06 -10.80 23.30
C ASP A 612 -43.93 -9.58 23.66
N TYR A 613 -45.02 -9.79 24.40
CA TYR A 613 -45.94 -8.74 24.84
C TYR A 613 -45.29 -7.75 25.81
N ASP A 614 -44.42 -8.21 26.70
CA ASP A 614 -43.74 -7.37 27.69
C ASP A 614 -42.83 -6.37 26.97
N ILE A 615 -42.04 -6.86 26.02
CA ILE A 615 -41.20 -6.05 25.13
C ILE A 615 -42.08 -5.10 24.28
N ALA A 616 -43.18 -5.60 23.69
CA ALA A 616 -44.08 -4.80 22.87
C ALA A 616 -44.73 -3.64 23.64
N VAL A 617 -45.11 -3.88 24.91
CA VAL A 617 -45.65 -2.88 25.82
C VAL A 617 -44.58 -1.87 26.23
N ARG A 618 -43.34 -2.29 26.51
CA ARG A 618 -42.22 -1.36 26.78
C ARG A 618 -41.94 -0.46 25.57
N LEU A 619 -41.81 -1.04 24.38
CA LEU A 619 -41.65 -0.31 23.11
C LEU A 619 -42.77 0.71 22.88
N ARG A 620 -44.04 0.29 23.01
CA ARG A 620 -45.22 1.16 22.91
C ARG A 620 -45.15 2.33 23.90
N ASN A 621 -44.87 2.05 25.17
CA ASN A 621 -44.85 3.05 26.23
C ASN A 621 -43.73 4.09 26.02
N VAL A 622 -42.55 3.64 25.60
CA VAL A 622 -41.39 4.50 25.34
C VAL A 622 -41.55 5.29 24.04
N CYS A 623 -41.72 4.62 22.90
CA CYS A 623 -41.71 5.24 21.57
C CYS A 623 -43.02 5.96 21.22
N GLY A 624 -44.14 5.55 21.81
CA GLY A 624 -45.48 6.07 21.52
C GLY A 624 -46.16 5.44 20.29
N PHE A 625 -45.52 4.46 19.65
CA PHE A 625 -46.04 3.72 18.50
C PHE A 625 -47.33 2.96 18.86
N LYS A 626 -48.21 2.75 17.87
CA LYS A 626 -49.42 1.93 18.06
C LYS A 626 -49.03 0.45 18.13
N LEU A 627 -49.39 -0.22 19.22
CA LEU A 627 -49.29 -1.67 19.30
C LEU A 627 -50.50 -2.28 18.55
N LEU A 628 -50.25 -3.01 17.48
CA LEU A 628 -51.31 -3.65 16.69
C LEU A 628 -51.76 -4.97 17.33
N GLY A 629 -52.89 -5.52 16.87
CA GLY A 629 -53.22 -6.92 17.15
C GLY A 629 -52.32 -7.88 16.37
N PRO A 630 -52.43 -9.21 16.58
CA PRO A 630 -51.76 -10.19 15.73
C PRO A 630 -52.10 -9.95 14.25
N SER A 631 -51.06 -9.86 13.41
CA SER A 631 -51.20 -9.63 11.98
C SER A 631 -52.02 -10.74 11.33
N LYS A 632 -53.07 -10.34 10.61
CA LYS A 632 -53.88 -11.22 9.76
C LYS A 632 -53.21 -11.31 8.39
N LEU A 633 -52.46 -12.38 8.18
CA LEU A 633 -51.62 -12.61 7.02
C LEU A 633 -52.38 -13.33 5.91
N LYS A 634 -53.62 -12.89 5.66
CA LYS A 634 -54.47 -13.46 4.61
C LYS A 634 -53.86 -13.15 3.24
N ASN A 635 -53.20 -14.15 2.69
CA ASN A 635 -52.42 -14.09 1.45
C ASN A 635 -51.17 -13.18 1.56
N LEU A 636 -50.57 -13.13 2.75
CA LEU A 636 -49.30 -12.46 3.03
C LEU A 636 -48.33 -13.49 3.64
N GLY A 637 -47.05 -13.33 3.33
CA GLY A 637 -45.95 -14.22 3.73
C GLY A 637 -44.61 -13.63 3.30
N GLY A 638 -43.53 -14.38 3.53
CA GLY A 638 -42.18 -14.00 3.11
C GLY A 638 -41.50 -12.90 3.92
N GLY A 639 -42.14 -12.42 5.00
CA GLY A 639 -41.59 -11.42 5.90
C GLY A 639 -40.60 -12.00 6.91
N PHE A 640 -39.49 -11.30 7.14
CA PHE A 640 -38.38 -11.74 8.00
C PHE A 640 -38.80 -11.95 9.44
N GLU A 641 -39.57 -11.03 10.03
CA GLU A 641 -40.00 -11.13 11.42
C GLU A 641 -41.07 -12.22 11.62
N ASN A 642 -41.81 -12.58 10.56
CA ASN A 642 -42.72 -13.72 10.59
C ASN A 642 -41.95 -15.04 10.57
N TRP A 643 -40.98 -15.17 9.65
CA TRP A 643 -40.11 -16.33 9.55
C TRP A 643 -39.38 -16.58 10.89
N PHE A 644 -38.73 -15.55 11.45
CA PHE A 644 -37.99 -15.68 12.69
C PHE A 644 -38.86 -16.16 13.88
N ARG A 645 -40.08 -15.62 14.04
CA ARG A 645 -41.00 -16.07 15.08
C ARG A 645 -41.46 -17.52 14.89
N ALA A 646 -41.66 -17.95 13.64
CA ALA A 646 -42.16 -19.27 13.32
C ALA A 646 -41.08 -20.37 13.44
N GLU A 647 -39.85 -20.07 13.04
CA GLU A 647 -38.70 -20.98 13.05
C GLU A 647 -38.14 -21.17 14.48
N TYR A 648 -37.87 -20.06 15.19
CA TYR A 648 -37.11 -20.10 16.45
C TYR A 648 -37.96 -20.05 17.72
N ASP A 649 -39.29 -19.83 17.63
CA ASP A 649 -40.17 -19.52 18.78
C ASP A 649 -39.63 -18.38 19.67
N ARG A 650 -38.96 -17.37 19.07
CA ARG A 650 -38.34 -16.22 19.76
C ARG A 650 -39.07 -14.90 19.45
N PRO A 651 -39.04 -13.89 20.34
CA PRO A 651 -39.69 -12.60 20.11
C PRO A 651 -39.08 -11.86 18.92
N GLY A 652 -39.82 -11.77 17.82
CA GLY A 652 -39.47 -10.97 16.66
C GLY A 652 -40.48 -9.85 16.41
N PHE A 653 -40.00 -8.68 15.98
CA PHE A 653 -40.83 -7.49 15.80
C PHE A 653 -40.49 -6.77 14.50
N CYS A 654 -41.50 -6.26 13.79
CA CYS A 654 -41.31 -5.21 12.79
C CYS A 654 -41.75 -3.87 13.41
N ILE A 655 -40.86 -2.89 13.36
CA ILE A 655 -40.99 -1.58 13.99
C ILE A 655 -41.01 -0.53 12.88
N GLU A 656 -42.21 -0.08 12.56
CA GLU A 656 -42.46 0.98 11.58
C GLU A 656 -42.27 2.34 12.23
N LEU A 657 -41.12 2.95 11.96
CA LEU A 657 -40.80 4.31 12.40
C LEU A 657 -41.68 5.34 11.65
N ILE A 658 -41.61 6.60 12.10
CA ILE A 658 -42.23 7.78 11.47
C ILE A 658 -43.77 7.79 11.43
N ASP A 659 -44.38 8.85 11.96
CA ASP A 659 -45.80 9.15 11.78
C ASP A 659 -46.09 9.45 10.30
N PRO A 660 -47.02 8.73 9.62
CA PRO A 660 -47.26 8.88 8.19
C PRO A 660 -47.57 10.30 7.67
N LYS A 661 -47.89 11.27 8.55
CA LYS A 661 -47.99 12.69 8.18
C LYS A 661 -46.64 13.37 7.88
N TYR A 662 -45.53 12.73 8.22
CA TYR A 662 -44.17 13.17 7.91
C TYR A 662 -43.60 12.40 6.71
N THR A 663 -42.57 12.97 6.09
CA THR A 663 -41.81 12.29 5.02
C THR A 663 -41.00 11.11 5.58
N LYS A 664 -40.89 10.03 4.79
CA LYS A 664 -40.05 8.87 5.12
C LYS A 664 -38.57 9.09 4.81
N PHE A 665 -38.23 10.10 4.01
CA PHE A 665 -36.87 10.36 3.53
C PHE A 665 -36.05 11.16 4.55
N VAL A 666 -34.73 11.00 4.48
CA VAL A 666 -33.77 11.73 5.32
C VAL A 666 -33.71 13.20 4.88
N ASN A 667 -33.67 14.11 5.85
CA ASN A 667 -33.51 15.56 5.69
C ASN A 667 -33.20 16.19 7.07
N GLU A 668 -33.00 17.51 7.13
CA GLU A 668 -32.69 18.26 8.36
C GLU A 668 -33.74 18.09 9.47
N ASN A 669 -34.97 17.69 9.14
CA ASN A 669 -36.03 17.43 10.12
C ASN A 669 -36.02 16.01 10.69
N PHE A 670 -35.00 15.19 10.40
CA PHE A 670 -34.87 13.78 10.82
C PHE A 670 -35.37 13.53 12.25
N GLU A 671 -34.86 14.28 13.25
CA GLU A 671 -35.21 14.08 14.66
C GLU A 671 -36.69 14.27 14.96
N ARG A 672 -37.35 15.21 14.26
CA ARG A 672 -38.79 15.46 14.38
C ARG A 672 -39.59 14.33 13.73
N ASN A 673 -39.19 13.91 12.54
CA ASN A 673 -39.89 12.90 11.74
C ASN A 673 -39.85 11.53 12.45
N VAL A 674 -38.70 11.12 12.99
CA VAL A 674 -38.54 9.86 13.75
C VAL A 674 -38.92 9.98 15.24
N ASN A 675 -39.25 11.18 15.74
CA ASN A 675 -39.50 11.47 17.16
C ASN A 675 -38.33 11.03 18.07
N TRP A 676 -37.10 11.40 17.70
CA TRP A 676 -35.84 10.89 18.28
C TRP A 676 -35.81 10.93 19.81
N LYS A 677 -36.31 12.02 20.41
CA LYS A 677 -36.41 12.21 21.87
C LYS A 677 -37.07 11.03 22.61
N ARG A 678 -37.97 10.30 21.94
CA ARG A 678 -38.62 9.08 22.47
C ARG A 678 -38.05 7.80 21.86
N THR A 679 -37.87 7.78 20.54
CA THR A 679 -37.56 6.54 19.80
C THR A 679 -36.11 6.09 19.98
N LYS A 680 -35.18 6.97 20.34
CA LYS A 680 -33.78 6.63 20.63
C LYS A 680 -33.55 5.56 21.70
N TYR A 681 -34.58 5.23 22.49
CA TYR A 681 -34.54 4.15 23.50
C TYR A 681 -35.16 2.82 23.01
N THR A 682 -35.48 2.67 21.72
CA THR A 682 -36.14 1.48 21.12
C THR A 682 -35.38 0.19 21.45
N PHE A 683 -34.13 0.08 21.02
CA PHE A 683 -33.31 -1.13 21.14
C PHE A 683 -33.12 -1.55 22.61
N ILE A 684 -33.00 -0.57 23.51
CA ILE A 684 -32.88 -0.78 24.96
C ILE A 684 -34.08 -1.55 25.53
N GLN A 685 -35.29 -1.42 24.96
CA GLN A 685 -36.47 -2.10 25.49
C GLN A 685 -36.45 -3.63 25.32
N GLY A 686 -35.62 -4.16 24.42
CA GLY A 686 -35.33 -5.59 24.33
C GLY A 686 -34.36 -6.05 25.43
N MET A 687 -33.32 -5.26 25.73
CA MET A 687 -32.30 -5.56 26.75
C MET A 687 -32.79 -5.43 28.20
N MET A 688 -33.97 -4.85 28.44
CA MET A 688 -34.53 -4.77 29.80
C MET A 688 -34.98 -6.14 30.29
N ASP A 689 -34.55 -6.54 31.49
CA ASP A 689 -35.08 -7.70 32.21
C ASP A 689 -36.61 -7.55 32.46
N LYS A 690 -37.30 -8.64 32.81
CA LYS A 690 -38.77 -8.68 32.96
C LYS A 690 -39.26 -8.08 34.28
#